data_AF-A0A7D9HGZ0-F1
#
_entry.id   AF-A0A7D9HGZ0-F1
#
_cell.length_a   1.000
_cell.length_b   1.000
_cell.length_c   1.000
_cell.angle_alpha   90.00
_cell.angle_beta   90.00
_cell.angle_gamma   90.00
#
_symmetry.space_group_name_H-M   'P 1'
#
loop_
_entity.id
_entity.type
_entity.pdbx_description
1 polymer ?
#
loop_
_entity_poly.entity_id
_entity_poly.type
_entity_poly.pdbx_seq_one_letter_code
_entity_poly.pdbx_strand_id
1 'polypeptide(L)'
;MNKGTLVYDDSLTAGDVADDMTTIQSDSDTEEDEGDDYDNDGENDHSKLGEDGEHEDKGTTPPMPNCSLQILFTVAMEIRKLLNECKGVDSDWPPDSHDLTLALATASIPVKLHNFLAWCLGFSCEPVENETVAISPIERTKVVSIAQDLVYAESKGRKLTHKSLALGMAVRQITGSIRLLRILHGLGHTTSTSTVYKHDTGLALASSKGQEIIIPRNINPGVFATLVWDNNDFNEETVSGKGTTHVANGIILQNGDIRLGDKVTVSKKNRTVKAPETNIIPYTSREKGTISLRSHSSDISLEEHSYRHEQDVPRNADFVHTLARKYASDQGGNLPGWTGFNTQVYKDVPKVSKIGYLPVIDAPVTDIATVNTILRHSVSICTRLQLPEIVLVFDEALYAKAQQIRWKDEELKNRLVIRLGDFHTIMSFCSAIAKIFKDAGLQDIMIESELVASGSVNGVLSGKHYNRSIRAHKIIYEAMERLRFQAFEKSLPTTENSPLHAIGISVQEDSEREMFVDICTSNIVTDAKTKYELFIKKRSKENPLFAFWSKYIDMVQLLLLYIRATRTSNWTLHLSSLRSMIPWFFATDRVNYSRYAPCYWLEMMCLEETHPYVAANIEDNWTVQRQEGYAFSGVACDQTIEQTLNRDSKMKGGMVGMTLNKGAVHRWLMGQAERSAITRQCEAMANVTEFKRTRKDLDKTKIEASEKAVLDVTLTMEAMINPFENDHGVLVHLASGTIATSAVVNDMGSMLEKGESAALKFMKTHIVGEEPNIYSTITKTNLQTFSVLGKKVTSKSKKGELVALKNSKILFAKMLLIPRSRHLQMEKVLKYSLRPFPRALATNEGDLVKTVKAKLLHAIEEEVQGSSVNLPVGEKAYILDAMAMLQTLTVLPVTFGELAIDLLIRVVNAAVYSNFKRVDFVCDRYPRQSIKNLERDRRAVGGVQVIRIYGEQQRVPRQWKKFMSSGENKEELMKLLFDAWKKRIRSC
;
A
#
# COMPACT_ATOMS: atom_id res chain seq x y z
N MET A 1 -50.40 22.99 20.37
CA MET A 1 -49.29 23.39 19.49
C MET A 1 -49.74 24.58 18.66
N ASN A 2 -49.11 25.72 18.91
CA ASN A 2 -49.42 27.03 18.35
C ASN A 2 -48.07 27.71 18.11
N LYS A 3 -47.93 28.39 16.97
CA LYS A 3 -46.90 29.39 16.59
C LYS A 3 -45.43 28.92 16.50
N GLY A 4 -44.90 28.97 15.28
CA GLY A 4 -43.46 29.08 15.06
C GLY A 4 -42.98 30.53 15.09
N THR A 5 -41.73 30.74 15.47
CA THR A 5 -40.92 31.88 15.02
C THR A 5 -39.43 31.57 15.26
N LEU A 6 -38.63 31.60 14.19
CA LEU A 6 -37.18 31.78 14.27
C LEU A 6 -36.88 33.02 13.44
N VAL A 7 -36.42 34.06 14.13
CA VAL A 7 -36.09 35.38 13.61
C VAL A 7 -34.63 35.37 13.16
N TYR A 8 -34.35 35.93 11.98
CA TYR A 8 -33.01 36.37 11.58
C TYR A 8 -32.83 37.83 12.01
N ASP A 9 -31.70 38.15 12.62
CA ASP A 9 -31.21 39.53 12.72
C ASP A 9 -29.73 39.57 12.29
N ASP A 10 -29.43 40.49 11.37
CA ASP A 10 -28.13 40.80 10.80
C ASP A 10 -27.74 42.18 11.33
N SER A 11 -26.84 42.29 12.32
CA SER A 11 -25.86 43.38 12.42
C SER A 11 -24.97 43.32 13.68
N LEU A 12 -23.77 43.92 13.54
CA LEU A 12 -22.79 44.36 14.56
C LEU A 12 -21.71 43.31 14.94
N THR A 13 -20.58 43.24 14.23
CA THR A 13 -19.34 44.07 14.22
C THR A 13 -18.23 43.56 15.13
N ALA A 14 -17.01 43.56 14.59
CA ALA A 14 -15.77 43.20 15.25
C ALA A 14 -15.39 44.22 16.34
N GLY A 15 -15.42 43.78 17.58
CA GLY A 15 -14.95 44.48 18.78
C GLY A 15 -15.18 43.58 19.98
N ASP A 16 -14.31 43.67 20.97
CA ASP A 16 -14.45 43.08 22.31
C ASP A 16 -13.96 41.63 22.44
N VAL A 17 -12.67 41.52 22.18
CA VAL A 17 -11.74 40.67 22.94
C VAL A 17 -11.52 41.32 24.32
N ALA A 18 -11.44 40.46 25.34
CA ALA A 18 -10.86 40.64 26.69
C ALA A 18 -11.79 40.99 27.87
N ASP A 19 -11.40 40.40 29.00
CA ASP A 19 -11.82 40.61 30.40
C ASP A 19 -13.20 39.99 30.74
N ASP A 20 -13.39 39.11 31.72
CA ASP A 20 -12.71 38.86 32.99
C ASP A 20 -12.99 37.42 33.43
N MET A 21 -11.97 36.69 33.91
CA MET A 21 -12.17 35.73 35.00
C MET A 21 -10.89 35.60 35.82
N THR A 22 -10.86 36.38 36.91
CA THR A 22 -10.03 36.08 38.08
C THR A 22 -10.92 35.70 39.26
N THR A 23 -10.62 34.53 39.84
CA THR A 23 -10.82 34.11 41.26
C THR A 23 -12.27 33.97 41.76
N ILE A 24 -12.67 32.88 42.45
CA ILE A 24 -12.14 32.34 43.72
C ILE A 24 -12.41 30.83 43.85
N GLN A 25 -11.52 30.18 44.61
CA GLN A 25 -11.45 28.78 45.09
C GLN A 25 -12.70 28.25 45.84
N SER A 26 -12.93 26.94 45.80
CA SER A 26 -12.69 26.01 46.94
C SER A 26 -13.24 24.60 46.68
N ASP A 27 -12.36 23.61 46.82
CA ASP A 27 -12.51 22.23 47.35
C ASP A 27 -13.84 21.47 47.19
N SER A 28 -13.79 20.28 46.58
CA SER A 28 -13.66 18.99 47.27
C SER A 28 -14.09 17.81 46.38
N ASP A 29 -13.23 16.79 46.35
CA ASP A 29 -13.50 15.33 46.33
C ASP A 29 -14.49 14.66 45.36
N THR A 30 -13.99 13.56 44.77
CA THR A 30 -14.70 12.30 44.40
C THR A 30 -15.83 12.43 43.36
N GLU A 31 -16.21 11.48 42.53
CA GLU A 31 -16.00 10.06 42.25
C GLU A 31 -16.55 9.89 40.79
N GLU A 32 -16.17 8.88 40.00
CA GLU A 32 -17.09 7.80 39.52
C GLU A 32 -18.45 8.33 38.99
N ASP A 33 -19.00 7.96 37.82
CA ASP A 33 -18.89 6.82 36.92
C ASP A 33 -19.89 7.13 35.75
N GLU A 34 -20.16 6.12 34.94
CA GLU A 34 -21.27 5.97 33.99
C GLU A 34 -21.06 6.64 32.62
N GLY A 35 -21.24 5.94 31.51
CA GLY A 35 -22.05 4.75 31.32
C GLY A 35 -22.82 4.94 30.02
N ASP A 36 -23.72 3.99 29.76
CA ASP A 36 -24.67 3.91 28.67
C ASP A 36 -24.13 3.30 27.36
N ASP A 37 -24.80 2.31 26.79
CA ASP A 37 -25.73 1.28 27.26
C ASP A 37 -26.06 0.49 26.00
N TYR A 38 -26.63 -0.70 26.13
CA TYR A 38 -27.82 -1.10 25.35
C TYR A 38 -28.34 -2.43 25.92
N ASP A 39 -29.32 -2.24 26.81
CA ASP A 39 -30.45 -3.08 27.22
C ASP A 39 -31.00 -4.06 26.15
N ASN A 40 -31.32 -5.31 26.50
CA ASN A 40 -32.59 -5.81 27.13
C ASN A 40 -33.69 -6.02 26.05
N ASP A 41 -34.63 -6.98 26.05
CA ASP A 41 -35.22 -7.87 27.05
C ASP A 41 -36.17 -8.88 26.32
N GLY A 42 -36.73 -9.87 27.01
CA GLY A 42 -37.91 -10.62 26.50
C GLY A 42 -38.32 -11.92 27.21
N GLU A 43 -39.28 -11.79 28.14
CA GLU A 43 -39.90 -12.77 29.06
C GLU A 43 -40.91 -13.81 28.47
N ASN A 44 -41.38 -14.67 29.41
CA ASN A 44 -42.70 -15.37 29.60
C ASN A 44 -42.75 -16.89 29.34
N ASP A 45 -43.40 -17.78 30.13
CA ASP A 45 -44.19 -17.72 31.38
C ASP A 45 -44.49 -19.18 31.89
N HIS A 46 -44.90 -19.29 33.17
CA HIS A 46 -45.83 -20.27 33.81
C HIS A 46 -45.50 -21.77 34.16
N SER A 47 -45.56 -22.04 35.49
CA SER A 47 -46.49 -22.96 36.21
C SER A 47 -45.96 -24.19 37.01
N LYS A 48 -46.19 -24.11 38.35
CA LYS A 48 -46.77 -25.06 39.35
C LYS A 48 -46.18 -26.46 39.70
N LEU A 49 -46.37 -26.79 41.01
CA LEU A 49 -46.29 -28.07 41.77
C LEU A 49 -44.89 -28.40 42.34
N GLY A 50 -44.69 -28.81 43.60
CA GLY A 50 -45.54 -29.15 44.75
C GLY A 50 -44.62 -29.61 45.92
N GLU A 51 -45.11 -29.49 47.15
CA GLU A 51 -44.46 -29.93 48.40
C GLU A 51 -44.47 -31.47 48.58
N ASP A 52 -43.46 -32.04 49.25
CA ASP A 52 -43.60 -32.98 50.38
C ASP A 52 -42.27 -33.71 50.71
N GLY A 53 -41.96 -33.85 52.01
CA GLY A 53 -41.39 -35.10 52.56
C GLY A 53 -39.95 -35.14 53.15
N GLU A 54 -39.87 -35.02 54.48
CA GLU A 54 -39.15 -35.91 55.43
C GLU A 54 -37.61 -35.87 55.65
N HIS A 55 -37.23 -35.29 56.80
CA HIS A 55 -36.44 -35.79 57.96
C HIS A 55 -35.07 -36.53 57.86
N GLU A 56 -34.26 -36.25 58.91
CA GLU A 56 -32.99 -36.84 59.41
C GLU A 56 -31.69 -36.24 58.83
N ASP A 57 -30.63 -35.86 59.56
CA ASP A 57 -30.29 -35.88 60.99
C ASP A 57 -29.16 -34.85 61.24
N LYS A 58 -28.99 -34.43 62.49
CA LYS A 58 -27.95 -33.49 62.95
C LYS A 58 -26.55 -34.10 62.83
N GLY A 59 -25.64 -33.37 62.19
CA GLY A 59 -24.19 -33.66 62.21
C GLY A 59 -23.37 -32.40 62.47
N THR A 60 -22.94 -32.24 63.71
CA THR A 60 -21.92 -31.30 64.23
C THR A 60 -20.71 -31.14 63.29
N THR A 61 -20.41 -29.92 62.84
CA THR A 61 -19.10 -29.58 62.25
C THR A 61 -18.00 -29.67 63.33
N PRO A 62 -16.95 -30.49 63.16
CA PRO A 62 -15.82 -30.51 64.08
C PRO A 62 -14.89 -29.31 63.84
N PRO A 63 -14.13 -28.87 64.86
CA PRO A 63 -13.12 -27.83 64.68
C PRO A 63 -11.97 -28.37 63.81
N MET A 64 -11.57 -27.59 62.79
CA MET A 64 -10.40 -27.87 61.97
C MET A 64 -9.14 -28.02 62.84
N PRO A 65 -8.32 -29.07 62.63
CA PRO A 65 -7.18 -29.34 63.50
C PRO A 65 -6.05 -28.31 63.33
N ASN A 66 -5.48 -27.85 64.44
CA ASN A 66 -4.27 -27.02 64.53
C ASN A 66 -3.02 -27.62 63.80
N CYS A 67 -3.10 -28.86 63.31
CA CYS A 67 -2.05 -29.54 62.55
C CYS A 67 -1.84 -28.96 61.14
N SER A 68 -2.88 -28.36 60.54
CA SER A 68 -2.81 -27.79 59.19
C SER A 68 -1.87 -26.57 59.10
N LEU A 69 -1.95 -25.65 60.08
CA LEU A 69 -1.18 -24.40 60.05
C LEU A 69 0.32 -24.61 60.20
N GLN A 70 0.73 -25.55 61.07
CA GLN A 70 2.14 -25.85 61.31
C GLN A 70 2.82 -26.48 60.08
N ILE A 71 2.11 -27.35 59.37
CA ILE A 71 2.59 -27.94 58.11
C ILE A 71 2.71 -26.85 57.03
N LEU A 72 1.69 -26.00 56.87
CA LEU A 72 1.71 -24.89 55.90
C LEU A 72 2.85 -23.91 56.18
N PHE A 73 3.10 -23.58 57.45
CA PHE A 73 4.22 -22.72 57.84
C PHE A 73 5.57 -23.37 57.52
N THR A 74 5.74 -24.67 57.82
CA THR A 74 6.99 -25.40 57.55
C THR A 74 7.26 -25.47 56.05
N VAL A 75 6.23 -25.76 55.24
CA VAL A 75 6.31 -25.74 53.77
C VAL A 75 6.67 -24.34 53.27
N ALA A 76 6.05 -23.28 53.80
CA ALA A 76 6.38 -21.90 53.44
C ALA A 76 7.84 -21.53 53.75
N MET A 77 8.40 -22.02 54.86
CA MET A 77 9.82 -21.81 55.20
C MET A 77 10.76 -22.56 54.27
N GLU A 78 10.44 -23.80 53.90
CA GLU A 78 11.26 -24.54 52.93
C GLU A 78 11.20 -23.90 51.53
N ILE A 79 10.03 -23.43 51.08
CA ILE A 79 9.91 -22.68 49.82
C ILE A 79 10.74 -21.41 49.88
N ARG A 80 10.68 -20.66 50.98
CA ARG A 80 11.49 -19.44 51.15
C ARG A 80 12.98 -19.75 51.09
N LYS A 81 13.42 -20.90 51.63
CA LYS A 81 14.80 -21.37 51.52
C LYS A 81 15.17 -21.70 50.07
N LEU A 82 14.32 -22.44 49.35
CA LEU A 82 14.52 -22.74 47.92
C LEU A 82 14.60 -21.46 47.07
N LEU A 83 13.76 -20.45 47.34
CA LEU A 83 13.83 -19.13 46.67
C LEU A 83 15.13 -18.38 46.98
N ASN A 84 15.68 -18.54 48.19
CA ASN A 84 16.98 -17.99 48.58
C ASN A 84 18.16 -18.71 47.91
N GLU A 85 18.04 -20.00 47.63
CA GLU A 85 19.04 -20.79 46.90
C GLU A 85 19.04 -20.51 45.38
N CYS A 86 17.92 -20.07 44.82
CA CYS A 86 17.84 -19.65 43.42
C CYS A 86 18.85 -18.55 43.11
N LYS A 87 19.76 -18.79 42.16
CA LYS A 87 20.57 -17.73 41.56
C LYS A 87 19.76 -17.02 40.47
N GLY A 88 19.88 -15.71 40.40
CA GLY A 88 19.31 -14.93 39.30
C GLY A 88 20.08 -15.16 38.00
N VAL A 89 19.98 -14.22 37.06
CA VAL A 89 20.81 -14.22 35.85
C VAL A 89 22.29 -14.15 36.26
N ASP A 90 23.04 -15.20 35.93
CA ASP A 90 24.47 -15.36 36.21
C ASP A 90 25.28 -15.08 34.94
N SER A 91 25.33 -13.80 34.54
CA SER A 91 26.08 -13.37 33.36
C SER A 91 26.68 -11.97 33.53
N ASP A 92 27.76 -11.73 32.78
CA ASP A 92 28.39 -10.41 32.71
C ASP A 92 27.44 -9.34 32.19
N TRP A 93 27.54 -8.13 32.75
CA TRP A 93 26.67 -7.02 32.38
C TRP A 93 27.13 -6.32 31.08
N PRO A 94 26.22 -6.03 30.13
CA PRO A 94 24.79 -6.35 30.12
C PRO A 94 24.49 -7.80 29.69
N PRO A 95 23.46 -8.45 30.26
CA PRO A 95 22.93 -9.69 29.69
C PRO A 95 22.39 -9.45 28.28
N ASP A 96 22.71 -10.34 27.33
CA ASP A 96 22.21 -10.30 25.96
C ASP A 96 21.11 -11.36 25.74
N SER A 97 20.66 -11.55 24.49
CA SER A 97 19.60 -12.53 24.21
C SER A 97 19.98 -13.98 24.52
N HIS A 98 21.27 -14.34 24.50
CA HIS A 98 21.73 -15.70 24.80
C HIS A 98 21.74 -15.99 26.29
N ASP A 99 21.90 -14.94 27.10
CA ASP A 99 21.78 -15.03 28.56
C ASP A 99 20.32 -15.08 29.03
N LEU A 100 19.37 -14.67 28.18
CA LEU A 100 17.96 -14.52 28.54
C LEU A 100 17.08 -15.52 27.78
N THR A 101 17.40 -16.81 27.85
CA THR A 101 16.66 -17.90 27.16
C THR A 101 15.74 -18.68 28.10
N LEU A 102 14.72 -19.35 27.55
CA LEU A 102 13.82 -20.22 28.31
C LEU A 102 14.56 -21.39 28.99
N ALA A 103 15.61 -21.91 28.35
CA ALA A 103 16.43 -22.99 28.90
C ALA A 103 17.16 -22.56 30.18
N LEU A 104 17.84 -21.41 30.15
CA LEU A 104 18.52 -20.85 31.33
C LEU A 104 17.52 -20.42 32.42
N ALA A 105 16.39 -19.85 32.00
CA ALA A 105 15.26 -19.54 32.87
C ALA A 105 14.77 -20.78 33.65
N THR A 106 14.65 -21.92 32.98
CA THR A 106 14.21 -23.18 33.59
C THR A 106 15.30 -23.76 34.50
N ALA A 107 16.56 -23.74 34.05
CA ALA A 107 17.70 -24.23 34.84
C ALA A 107 17.94 -23.43 36.13
N SER A 108 17.52 -22.16 36.19
CA SER A 108 17.64 -21.32 37.38
C SER A 108 16.66 -21.67 38.52
N ILE A 109 15.70 -22.57 38.28
CA ILE A 109 14.65 -22.95 39.24
C ILE A 109 14.95 -24.35 39.81
N PRO A 110 15.04 -24.51 41.15
CA PRO A 110 15.20 -25.81 41.79
C PRO A 110 14.05 -26.77 41.47
N VAL A 111 14.36 -28.05 41.29
CA VAL A 111 13.38 -29.11 40.99
C VAL A 111 12.24 -29.14 42.00
N LYS A 112 12.56 -29.03 43.31
CA LYS A 112 11.56 -29.01 44.38
C LYS A 112 10.59 -27.82 44.28
N LEU A 113 11.09 -26.64 43.89
CA LEU A 113 10.24 -25.45 43.69
C LEU A 113 9.35 -25.59 42.45
N HIS A 114 9.90 -26.14 41.36
CA HIS A 114 9.14 -26.43 40.15
C HIS A 114 7.99 -27.41 40.44
N ASN A 115 8.27 -28.52 41.10
CA ASN A 115 7.26 -29.54 41.43
C ASN A 115 6.19 -28.99 42.37
N PHE A 116 6.60 -28.25 43.41
CA PHE A 116 5.66 -27.58 44.30
C PHE A 116 4.66 -26.69 43.56
N LEU A 117 5.14 -25.84 42.65
CA LEU A 117 4.28 -24.96 41.86
C LEU A 117 3.39 -25.74 40.88
N ALA A 118 3.89 -26.82 40.28
CA ALA A 118 3.09 -27.68 39.42
C ALA A 118 1.93 -28.34 40.19
N TRP A 119 2.17 -28.77 41.44
CA TRP A 119 1.12 -29.31 42.33
C TRP A 119 0.12 -28.24 42.74
N CYS A 120 0.58 -27.04 43.14
CA CYS A 120 -0.30 -25.94 43.53
C CYS A 120 -1.21 -25.46 42.40
N LEU A 121 -0.74 -25.52 41.15
CA LEU A 121 -1.51 -25.13 39.98
C LEU A 121 -2.38 -26.27 39.42
N GLY A 122 -2.29 -27.47 40.00
CA GLY A 122 -3.04 -28.66 39.55
C GLY A 122 -2.56 -29.25 38.23
N PHE A 123 -1.34 -28.95 37.78
CA PHE A 123 -0.77 -29.47 36.53
C PHE A 123 -0.23 -30.89 36.67
N SER A 124 0.08 -31.33 37.89
CA SER A 124 0.43 -32.70 38.22
C SER A 124 0.02 -32.99 39.67
N CYS A 125 -0.18 -34.26 39.99
CA CYS A 125 -0.38 -34.76 41.35
C CYS A 125 0.67 -35.82 41.73
N GLU A 126 1.69 -36.02 40.89
CA GLU A 126 2.69 -37.07 41.10
C GLU A 126 3.71 -36.65 42.16
N PRO A 127 3.90 -37.44 43.23
CA PRO A 127 4.80 -37.10 44.33
C PRO A 127 6.26 -37.45 43.98
N VAL A 128 6.83 -36.74 43.00
CA VAL A 128 8.22 -36.92 42.55
C VAL A 128 9.15 -35.96 43.28
N GLU A 129 10.24 -36.46 43.87
CA GLU A 129 11.15 -35.65 44.71
C GLU A 129 12.39 -35.13 43.98
N ASN A 130 13.04 -35.98 43.15
CA ASN A 130 14.37 -35.69 42.58
C ASN A 130 14.34 -35.27 41.11
N GLU A 131 13.22 -35.49 40.41
CA GLU A 131 13.06 -35.15 39.01
C GLU A 131 11.87 -34.20 38.83
N THR A 132 11.87 -33.42 37.74
CA THR A 132 10.74 -32.53 37.46
C THR A 132 9.52 -33.34 37.04
N VAL A 133 8.36 -33.08 37.65
CA VAL A 133 7.10 -33.71 37.25
C VAL A 133 6.79 -33.51 35.77
N ALA A 134 6.21 -34.53 35.14
CA ALA A 134 5.80 -34.47 33.74
C ALA A 134 4.58 -33.56 33.58
N ILE A 135 4.76 -32.45 32.87
CA ILE A 135 3.72 -31.47 32.55
C ILE A 135 3.89 -30.99 31.10
N SER A 136 2.82 -30.49 30.48
CA SER A 136 2.88 -30.00 29.11
C SER A 136 3.82 -28.78 28.97
N PRO A 137 4.33 -28.46 27.76
CA PRO A 137 5.18 -27.29 27.55
C PRO A 137 4.54 -25.95 27.95
N ILE A 138 3.22 -25.83 27.75
CA ILE A 138 2.45 -24.62 28.11
C ILE A 138 2.37 -24.48 29.63
N GLU A 139 2.12 -25.57 30.35
CA GLU A 139 2.08 -25.59 31.82
C GLU A 139 3.46 -25.31 32.42
N ARG A 140 4.51 -25.94 31.87
CA ARG A 140 5.90 -25.67 32.26
C ARG A 140 6.25 -24.19 32.13
N THR A 141 5.83 -23.55 31.05
CA THR A 141 6.01 -22.12 30.82
C THR A 141 5.37 -21.29 31.94
N LYS A 142 4.14 -21.62 32.35
CA LYS A 142 3.45 -20.93 33.46
C LYS A 142 4.16 -21.14 34.80
N VAL A 143 4.57 -22.38 35.10
CA VAL A 143 5.33 -22.71 36.33
C VAL A 143 6.63 -21.90 36.41
N VAL A 144 7.43 -21.92 35.34
CA VAL A 144 8.70 -21.19 35.24
C VAL A 144 8.48 -19.69 35.39
N SER A 145 7.43 -19.16 34.75
CA SER A 145 7.06 -17.74 34.82
C SER A 145 6.72 -17.29 36.25
N ILE A 146 5.92 -18.08 36.99
CA ILE A 146 5.53 -17.78 38.38
C ILE A 146 6.73 -17.93 39.32
N ALA A 147 7.53 -18.98 39.15
CA ALA A 147 8.73 -19.19 39.96
C ALA A 147 9.69 -17.99 39.89
N GLN A 148 9.88 -17.42 38.70
CA GLN A 148 10.74 -16.25 38.54
C GLN A 148 10.17 -14.97 39.17
N ASP A 149 8.85 -14.80 39.18
CA ASP A 149 8.22 -13.67 39.89
C ASP A 149 8.41 -13.83 41.40
N LEU A 150 8.27 -15.05 41.93
CA LEU A 150 8.51 -15.34 43.35
C LEU A 150 9.97 -15.06 43.75
N VAL A 151 10.94 -15.48 42.95
CA VAL A 151 12.37 -15.20 43.20
C VAL A 151 12.65 -13.69 43.16
N TYR A 152 12.05 -12.99 42.20
CA TYR A 152 12.20 -11.53 42.08
C TYR A 152 11.60 -10.80 43.29
N ALA A 153 10.38 -11.18 43.69
CA ALA A 153 9.65 -10.59 44.80
C ALA A 153 10.31 -10.86 46.16
N GLU A 154 10.70 -12.12 46.44
CA GLU A 154 11.37 -12.51 47.69
C GLU A 154 12.68 -11.74 47.88
N SER A 155 13.44 -11.60 46.79
CA SER A 155 14.70 -10.86 46.82
C SER A 155 14.54 -9.34 46.90
N LYS A 156 13.30 -8.81 46.88
CA LYS A 156 12.97 -7.38 46.76
C LYS A 156 13.65 -6.73 45.54
N GLY A 157 13.69 -7.47 44.43
CA GLY A 157 14.30 -7.03 43.17
C GLY A 157 15.83 -7.05 43.14
N ARG A 158 16.50 -7.61 44.16
CA ARG A 158 17.97 -7.74 44.19
C ARG A 158 18.46 -8.86 43.27
N LYS A 159 17.73 -9.97 43.17
CA LYS A 159 18.01 -11.05 42.21
C LYS A 159 17.25 -10.77 40.92
N LEU A 160 17.98 -10.37 39.87
CA LEU A 160 17.38 -10.17 38.55
C LEU A 160 17.10 -11.54 37.94
N THR A 161 15.88 -11.76 37.44
CA THR A 161 15.48 -13.01 36.77
C THR A 161 15.40 -12.82 35.27
N HIS A 162 15.54 -13.91 34.51
CA HIS A 162 15.52 -13.93 33.05
C HIS A 162 14.26 -13.22 32.49
N LYS A 163 13.07 -13.59 33.00
CA LYS A 163 11.77 -13.00 32.70
C LYS A 163 11.73 -11.52 33.05
N SER A 164 12.14 -11.13 34.27
CA SER A 164 12.01 -9.74 34.73
C SER A 164 12.79 -8.74 33.85
N LEU A 165 13.94 -9.17 33.31
CA LEU A 165 14.75 -8.40 32.37
C LEU A 165 14.16 -8.44 30.96
N ALA A 166 13.86 -9.63 30.44
CA ALA A 166 13.35 -9.82 29.09
C ALA A 166 11.99 -9.12 28.89
N LEU A 167 11.06 -9.29 29.83
CA LEU A 167 9.73 -8.68 29.78
C LEU A 167 9.79 -7.15 29.91
N GLY A 168 10.67 -6.62 30.78
CA GLY A 168 10.86 -5.17 30.90
C GLY A 168 11.39 -4.53 29.61
N MET A 169 12.31 -5.21 28.93
CA MET A 169 12.83 -4.77 27.62
C MET A 169 11.77 -4.89 26.51
N ALA A 170 11.06 -6.02 26.45
CA ALA A 170 10.02 -6.28 25.46
C ALA A 170 8.86 -5.26 25.54
N VAL A 171 8.34 -5.01 26.74
CA VAL A 171 7.26 -4.02 26.95
C VAL A 171 7.68 -2.64 26.48
N ARG A 172 8.91 -2.22 26.80
CA ARG A 172 9.45 -0.93 26.36
C ARG A 172 9.61 -0.88 24.85
N GLN A 173 10.14 -1.94 24.24
CA GLN A 173 10.36 -2.04 22.80
C GLN A 173 9.04 -2.03 22.00
N ILE A 174 8.03 -2.75 22.46
CA ILE A 174 6.75 -2.90 21.75
C ILE A 174 5.88 -1.65 21.92
N THR A 175 5.78 -1.15 23.16
CA THR A 175 4.76 -0.13 23.49
C THR A 175 5.31 1.29 23.66
N GLY A 176 6.59 1.43 24.04
CA GLY A 176 7.15 2.71 24.51
C GLY A 176 6.55 3.22 25.83
N SER A 177 5.61 2.49 26.44
CA SER A 177 4.81 2.97 27.57
C SER A 177 5.53 2.80 28.92
N ILE A 178 5.99 3.92 29.48
CA ILE A 178 6.55 3.95 30.84
C ILE A 178 5.47 3.61 31.88
N ARG A 179 4.22 4.03 31.67
CA ARG A 179 3.09 3.73 32.58
C ARG A 179 2.85 2.23 32.66
N LEU A 180 2.80 1.53 31.52
CA LEU A 180 2.62 0.08 31.49
C LEU A 180 3.78 -0.64 32.18
N LEU A 181 5.02 -0.23 31.89
CA LEU A 181 6.19 -0.80 32.55
C LEU A 181 6.17 -0.59 34.07
N ARG A 182 5.70 0.58 34.55
CA ARG A 182 5.54 0.86 35.98
C ARG A 182 4.47 0.01 36.64
N ILE A 183 3.32 -0.21 35.96
CA ILE A 183 2.26 -1.11 36.45
C ILE A 183 2.82 -2.52 36.60
N LEU A 184 3.46 -3.06 35.56
CA LEU A 184 4.02 -4.41 35.59
C LEU A 184 5.14 -4.58 36.63
N HIS A 185 5.97 -3.55 36.84
CA HIS A 185 6.95 -3.55 37.92
C HIS A 185 6.28 -3.48 39.31
N GLY A 186 5.25 -2.66 39.48
CA GLY A 186 4.47 -2.57 40.73
C GLY A 186 3.79 -3.89 41.10
N LEU A 187 3.37 -4.66 40.08
CA LEU A 187 2.82 -6.01 40.24
C LEU A 187 3.90 -7.11 40.37
N GLY A 188 5.19 -6.76 40.33
CA GLY A 188 6.29 -7.71 40.55
C GLY A 188 6.73 -8.53 39.33
N HIS A 189 6.21 -8.26 38.12
CA HIS A 189 6.49 -9.07 36.92
C HIS A 189 7.74 -8.63 36.14
N THR A 190 8.19 -7.38 36.31
CA THR A 190 9.30 -6.80 35.53
C THR A 190 10.26 -6.02 36.41
N THR A 191 11.46 -5.75 35.89
CA THR A 191 12.40 -4.84 36.55
C THR A 191 11.96 -3.38 36.48
N SER A 192 12.46 -2.57 37.41
CA SER A 192 12.17 -1.12 37.43
C SER A 192 12.53 -0.42 36.12
N THR A 193 11.83 0.66 35.81
CA THR A 193 12.15 1.52 34.65
C THR A 193 13.62 1.95 34.64
N SER A 194 14.20 2.20 35.82
CA SER A 194 15.62 2.55 35.97
C SER A 194 16.54 1.41 35.52
N THR A 195 16.24 0.18 35.91
CA THR A 195 17.00 -1.02 35.51
C THR A 195 16.91 -1.27 34.01
N VAL A 196 15.71 -1.14 33.42
CA VAL A 196 15.50 -1.27 31.97
C VAL A 196 16.32 -0.23 31.20
N TYR A 197 16.36 1.03 31.65
CA TYR A 197 17.22 2.05 31.04
C TYR A 197 18.72 1.75 31.18
N LYS A 198 19.16 1.23 32.33
CA LYS A 198 20.56 0.81 32.53
C LYS A 198 20.92 -0.36 31.62
N HIS A 199 20.02 -1.32 31.46
CA HIS A 199 20.22 -2.50 30.62
C HIS A 199 20.36 -2.09 29.15
N ASP A 200 19.41 -1.31 28.66
CA ASP A 200 19.44 -0.71 27.32
C ASP A 200 20.70 0.14 27.07
N THR A 201 21.08 0.97 28.05
CA THR A 201 22.32 1.77 27.98
C THR A 201 23.56 0.87 27.98
N GLY A 202 23.56 -0.19 28.77
CA GLY A 202 24.62 -1.19 28.79
C GLY A 202 24.78 -1.86 27.43
N LEU A 203 23.68 -2.31 26.80
CA LEU A 203 23.69 -2.91 25.46
C LEU A 203 24.24 -1.93 24.43
N ALA A 204 23.78 -0.68 24.45
CA ALA A 204 24.28 0.36 23.56
C ALA A 204 25.78 0.63 23.74
N LEU A 205 26.27 0.73 24.98
CA LEU A 205 27.69 0.95 25.28
C LEU A 205 28.57 -0.25 24.92
N ALA A 206 28.06 -1.46 25.12
CA ALA A 206 28.74 -2.70 24.76
C ALA A 206 28.89 -2.82 23.24
N SER A 207 27.91 -2.33 22.47
CA SER A 207 27.98 -2.20 21.02
C SER A 207 28.91 -1.08 20.54
N SER A 208 29.13 -0.02 21.34
CA SER A 208 29.83 1.21 20.89
C SER A 208 31.27 1.39 21.36
N LYS A 209 31.81 0.47 22.18
CA LYS A 209 33.12 0.67 22.84
C LYS A 209 34.28 0.71 21.84
N GLY A 210 34.93 1.88 21.73
CA GLY A 210 36.25 2.04 21.08
C GLY A 210 36.24 2.24 19.56
N GLN A 211 35.11 2.60 18.95
CA GLN A 211 35.01 2.75 17.48
C GLN A 211 34.38 4.09 17.08
N GLU A 212 34.97 4.74 16.07
CA GLU A 212 34.47 6.01 15.50
C GLU A 212 33.17 5.83 14.70
N ILE A 213 33.06 4.72 13.96
CA ILE A 213 31.83 4.27 13.28
C ILE A 213 31.45 2.90 13.87
N ILE A 214 30.23 2.66 14.29
CA ILE A 214 29.91 1.42 14.99
C ILE A 214 29.37 0.39 13.99
N ILE A 215 30.01 -0.78 13.93
CA ILE A 215 29.56 -1.92 13.12
C ILE A 215 28.86 -2.92 14.05
N PRO A 216 27.59 -3.29 13.81
CA PRO A 216 26.87 -4.24 14.65
C PRO A 216 27.60 -5.58 14.80
N ARG A 217 27.56 -6.18 16.01
CA ARG A 217 28.30 -7.41 16.35
C ARG A 217 27.93 -8.65 15.54
N ASN A 218 26.76 -8.65 14.91
CA ASN A 218 26.29 -9.72 14.03
C ASN A 218 26.87 -9.65 12.61
N ILE A 219 27.65 -8.61 12.30
CA ILE A 219 28.32 -8.41 11.01
C ILE A 219 29.77 -8.86 11.10
N ASN A 220 30.18 -9.70 10.16
CA ASN A 220 31.48 -10.37 10.17
C ASN A 220 32.45 -9.69 9.18
N PRO A 221 33.73 -9.49 9.56
CA PRO A 221 34.78 -9.14 8.61
C PRO A 221 35.00 -10.23 7.55
N GLY A 222 35.47 -9.83 6.36
CA GLY A 222 35.76 -10.71 5.23
C GLY A 222 34.53 -11.27 4.49
N VAL A 223 33.32 -10.94 4.94
CA VAL A 223 32.06 -11.37 4.33
C VAL A 223 31.46 -10.22 3.51
N PHE A 224 31.07 -10.51 2.28
CA PHE A 224 30.45 -9.54 1.38
C PHE A 224 29.29 -8.81 2.07
N ALA A 225 29.24 -7.49 1.93
CA ALA A 225 28.26 -6.65 2.60
C ALA A 225 27.65 -5.63 1.65
N THR A 226 26.37 -5.36 1.85
CA THR A 226 25.64 -4.30 1.17
C THR A 226 25.16 -3.28 2.20
N LEU A 227 25.47 -2.01 1.99
CA LEU A 227 24.97 -0.89 2.78
C LEU A 227 23.75 -0.28 2.11
N VAL A 228 22.74 0.05 2.88
CA VAL A 228 21.55 0.76 2.39
C VAL A 228 21.38 1.99 3.23
N TRP A 229 21.27 3.16 2.60
CA TRP A 229 20.97 4.40 3.31
C TRP A 229 19.71 5.03 2.74
N ASP A 230 18.94 5.64 3.62
CA ASP A 230 17.69 6.31 3.26
C ASP A 230 17.43 7.52 4.16
N ASN A 231 16.60 8.44 3.69
CA ASN A 231 16.15 9.58 4.47
C ASN A 231 15.03 9.15 5.43
N ASN A 232 15.11 9.58 6.68
CA ASN A 232 14.07 9.33 7.66
C ASN A 232 13.66 10.63 8.38
N ASP A 233 12.45 11.08 8.08
CA ASP A 233 11.90 12.31 8.63
C ASP A 233 10.93 12.02 9.77
N PHE A 234 11.06 12.81 10.85
CA PHE A 234 10.11 12.83 11.96
C PHE A 234 9.37 14.16 11.99
N ASN A 235 8.06 14.09 11.80
CA ASN A 235 7.17 15.23 12.00
C ASN A 235 6.97 15.43 13.50
N GLU A 236 7.90 16.15 14.11
CA GLU A 236 7.76 16.56 15.50
C GLU A 236 6.66 17.61 15.64
N GLU A 237 5.86 17.50 16.70
CA GLU A 237 4.84 18.49 17.07
C GLU A 237 5.49 19.75 17.65
N THR A 238 6.25 20.44 16.80
CA THR A 238 6.83 21.75 17.13
C THR A 238 5.79 22.83 16.90
N VAL A 239 5.78 23.85 17.76
CA VAL A 239 4.81 24.98 17.74
C VAL A 239 4.72 25.65 16.35
N SER A 240 5.81 25.65 15.59
CA SER A 240 5.87 26.28 14.25
C SER A 240 5.91 25.29 13.09
N GLY A 241 5.99 23.99 13.34
CA GLY A 241 6.37 22.98 12.35
C GLY A 241 7.83 23.08 11.86
N LYS A 242 8.64 24.02 12.39
CA LYS A 242 10.09 24.13 12.13
C LYS A 242 10.88 23.43 13.24
N GLY A 243 12.02 22.84 12.87
CA GLY A 243 12.85 22.05 13.79
C GLY A 243 12.51 20.56 13.80
N THR A 244 11.84 20.06 12.75
CA THR A 244 11.65 18.63 12.52
C THR A 244 12.98 17.91 12.34
N THR A 245 13.07 16.70 12.88
CA THR A 245 14.28 15.88 12.78
C THR A 245 14.36 15.24 11.40
N HIS A 246 15.39 15.62 10.62
CA HIS A 246 15.72 15.08 9.30
C HIS A 246 17.05 14.35 9.39
N VAL A 247 17.02 13.02 9.26
CA VAL A 247 18.22 12.21 9.48
C VAL A 247 18.44 11.18 8.39
N ALA A 248 19.69 10.80 8.18
CA ALA A 248 20.04 9.66 7.33
C ALA A 248 20.11 8.39 8.19
N ASN A 249 19.27 7.41 7.86
CA ASN A 249 19.29 6.08 8.43
C ASN A 249 20.12 5.15 7.55
N GLY A 250 20.84 4.21 8.16
CA GLY A 250 21.63 3.22 7.44
C GLY A 250 21.43 1.82 7.99
N ILE A 251 21.41 0.82 7.10
CA ILE A 251 21.52 -0.59 7.47
C ILE A 251 22.66 -1.25 6.70
N ILE A 252 23.21 -2.32 7.28
CA ILE A 252 24.19 -3.20 6.66
C ILE A 252 23.60 -4.62 6.55
N LEU A 253 23.81 -5.22 5.39
CA LEU A 253 23.26 -6.51 4.99
C LEU A 253 24.41 -7.49 4.70
N GLN A 254 24.32 -8.72 5.20
CA GLN A 254 25.24 -9.81 4.89
C GLN A 254 24.49 -11.14 4.80
N ASN A 255 24.85 -12.00 3.85
CA ASN A 255 24.37 -13.39 3.81
C ASN A 255 25.40 -14.32 4.47
N GLY A 256 24.94 -15.30 5.25
CA GLY A 256 25.82 -16.30 5.90
C GLY A 256 25.51 -16.59 7.37
N ASP A 257 26.27 -17.51 7.97
CA ASP A 257 25.98 -18.05 9.31
C ASP A 257 26.27 -17.04 10.44
N ILE A 258 25.44 -17.06 11.49
CA ILE A 258 25.57 -16.19 12.65
C ILE A 258 26.81 -16.58 13.44
N ARG A 259 27.80 -15.68 13.47
CA ARG A 259 28.89 -15.70 14.44
C ARG A 259 28.79 -14.38 15.19
N LEU A 260 28.55 -14.46 16.49
CA LEU A 260 28.58 -13.27 17.34
C LEU A 260 30.03 -12.97 17.69
N GLY A 261 30.43 -11.71 17.54
CA GLY A 261 31.70 -11.25 18.12
C GLY A 261 31.70 -11.36 19.64
N ASP A 262 32.89 -11.20 20.24
CA ASP A 262 33.08 -11.33 21.69
C ASP A 262 32.15 -10.41 22.51
N LYS A 263 31.65 -10.94 23.63
CA LYS A 263 30.83 -10.17 24.56
C LYS A 263 31.68 -9.13 25.28
N VAL A 264 31.33 -7.85 25.13
CA VAL A 264 32.00 -6.74 25.82
C VAL A 264 31.23 -6.33 27.08
N THR A 265 31.91 -6.41 28.22
CA THR A 265 31.40 -6.01 29.54
C THR A 265 31.51 -4.49 29.74
N VAL A 266 30.48 -3.87 30.32
CA VAL A 266 30.43 -2.43 30.63
C VAL A 266 29.85 -2.17 32.03
N SER A 267 30.02 -0.94 32.53
CA SER A 267 29.53 -0.57 33.87
C SER A 267 28.00 -0.49 33.95
N LYS A 268 27.43 -1.10 35.00
CA LYS A 268 25.99 -1.06 35.33
C LYS A 268 25.49 0.30 35.87
N LYS A 269 26.37 1.29 36.02
CA LYS A 269 26.01 2.60 36.63
C LYS A 269 25.27 3.54 35.68
N ASN A 270 25.51 3.46 34.38
CA ASN A 270 25.06 4.46 33.42
C ASN A 270 23.59 4.25 33.00
N ARG A 271 22.76 5.28 33.20
CA ARG A 271 21.35 5.31 32.71
C ARG A 271 21.20 6.04 31.39
N THR A 272 22.23 6.76 30.97
CA THR A 272 22.28 7.62 29.78
C THR A 272 23.59 7.39 29.05
N VAL A 273 23.58 7.66 27.75
CA VAL A 273 24.76 7.67 26.90
C VAL A 273 24.83 9.04 26.22
N LYS A 274 26.03 9.61 26.12
CA LYS A 274 26.25 10.78 25.28
C LYS A 274 26.36 10.28 23.84
N ALA A 275 25.55 10.83 22.94
CA ALA A 275 25.72 10.54 21.52
C ALA A 275 27.09 11.06 21.06
N PRO A 276 27.80 10.34 20.19
CA PRO A 276 28.98 10.88 19.53
C PRO A 276 28.58 12.11 18.70
N GLU A 277 29.51 13.06 18.56
CA GLU A 277 29.30 14.21 17.68
C GLU A 277 29.26 13.72 16.22
N THR A 278 28.22 14.12 15.49
CA THR A 278 28.13 13.82 14.06
C THR A 278 29.00 14.81 13.30
N ASN A 279 30.18 14.39 12.91
CA ASN A 279 31.07 15.19 12.07
C ASN A 279 30.60 15.11 10.61
N ILE A 280 29.93 16.16 10.14
CA ILE A 280 29.57 16.29 8.74
C ILE A 280 30.80 16.71 7.95
N ILE A 281 31.21 15.87 6.99
CA ILE A 281 32.37 16.10 6.14
C ILE A 281 31.97 17.07 5.02
N PRO A 282 32.49 18.31 5.00
CA PRO A 282 32.11 19.30 4.00
C PRO A 282 32.43 18.81 2.59
N TYR A 283 31.58 19.15 1.63
CA TYR A 283 31.84 18.95 0.21
C TYR A 283 31.91 20.31 -0.48
N THR A 284 33.08 20.67 -1.01
CA THR A 284 33.38 22.03 -1.49
C THR A 284 33.32 22.16 -3.01
N SER A 285 33.32 21.05 -3.75
CA SER A 285 33.26 21.05 -5.21
C SER A 285 31.88 21.49 -5.70
N ARG A 286 31.85 22.45 -6.62
CA ARG A 286 30.61 22.94 -7.27
C ARG A 286 30.29 22.22 -8.57
N GLU A 287 31.27 21.56 -9.15
CA GLU A 287 31.14 20.85 -10.41
C GLU A 287 30.68 19.40 -10.17
N LYS A 288 29.78 18.91 -11.02
CA LYS A 288 29.23 17.55 -10.93
C LYS A 288 30.12 16.53 -11.63
N GLY A 289 30.38 15.39 -11.01
CA GLY A 289 31.07 14.27 -11.65
C GLY A 289 30.25 13.65 -12.77
N THR A 290 30.90 13.09 -13.77
CA THR A 290 30.23 12.42 -14.89
C THR A 290 30.81 11.02 -15.06
N ILE A 291 29.97 10.11 -15.52
CA ILE A 291 30.38 8.74 -15.83
C ILE A 291 31.23 8.72 -17.11
N SER A 292 32.27 7.89 -17.13
CA SER A 292 33.02 7.57 -18.35
C SER A 292 33.29 6.07 -18.37
N LEU A 293 32.48 5.33 -19.14
CA LEU A 293 32.59 3.88 -19.32
C LEU A 293 33.01 3.49 -20.74
N ARG A 294 33.33 4.46 -21.61
CA ARG A 294 33.65 4.19 -23.03
C ARG A 294 34.70 3.09 -23.23
N SER A 295 35.72 3.05 -22.38
CA SER A 295 36.78 2.03 -22.45
C SER A 295 36.35 0.65 -21.96
N HIS A 296 35.36 0.56 -21.07
CA HIS A 296 34.93 -0.68 -20.41
C HIS A 296 33.63 -1.24 -21.01
N SER A 297 33.03 -0.54 -21.98
CA SER A 297 31.73 -0.89 -22.56
C SER A 297 31.79 -1.23 -24.04
N SER A 298 32.97 -1.51 -24.60
CA SER A 298 33.14 -1.82 -26.03
C SER A 298 32.39 -3.07 -26.45
N ASP A 299 32.35 -4.06 -25.55
CA ASP A 299 31.80 -5.39 -25.83
C ASP A 299 30.34 -5.53 -25.37
N ILE A 300 29.77 -4.47 -24.76
CA ILE A 300 28.42 -4.45 -24.24
C ILE A 300 27.47 -3.87 -25.29
N SER A 301 26.55 -4.70 -25.80
CA SER A 301 25.50 -4.23 -26.71
C SER A 301 24.57 -3.25 -26.01
N LEU A 302 24.38 -2.05 -26.55
CA LEU A 302 23.42 -1.10 -25.98
C LEU A 302 21.98 -1.42 -26.35
N GLU A 303 21.73 -2.32 -27.30
CA GLU A 303 20.41 -2.59 -27.88
C GLU A 303 19.58 -3.56 -27.00
N GLU A 304 18.28 -3.28 -26.81
CA GLU A 304 17.42 -4.05 -25.88
C GLU A 304 17.32 -5.54 -26.25
N HIS A 305 17.19 -5.82 -27.55
CA HIS A 305 16.95 -7.15 -28.07
C HIS A 305 18.10 -8.14 -27.77
N SER A 306 19.31 -7.64 -27.54
CA SER A 306 20.47 -8.47 -27.18
C SER A 306 20.28 -9.22 -25.87
N TYR A 307 19.41 -8.72 -24.97
CA TYR A 307 19.19 -9.29 -23.63
C TYR A 307 17.84 -9.99 -23.49
N ARG A 308 17.06 -10.07 -24.57
CA ARG A 308 15.67 -10.57 -24.49
C ARG A 308 15.61 -12.06 -24.17
N HIS A 309 16.59 -12.84 -24.63
CA HIS A 309 16.66 -14.28 -24.43
C HIS A 309 16.70 -14.68 -22.94
N GLU A 310 17.32 -13.86 -22.09
CA GLU A 310 17.35 -14.05 -20.62
C GLU A 310 15.95 -14.00 -19.97
N GLN A 311 14.97 -13.47 -20.70
CA GLN A 311 13.59 -13.33 -20.23
C GLN A 311 12.67 -14.43 -20.74
N ASP A 312 13.12 -15.30 -21.64
CA ASP A 312 12.24 -16.24 -22.35
C ASP A 312 11.61 -17.27 -21.41
N VAL A 313 12.41 -17.95 -20.59
CA VAL A 313 11.92 -18.93 -19.61
C VAL A 313 10.99 -18.27 -18.57
N PRO A 314 11.35 -17.15 -17.93
CA PRO A 314 10.43 -16.40 -17.06
C PRO A 314 9.12 -15.95 -17.73
N ARG A 315 9.16 -15.52 -19.00
CA ARG A 315 7.96 -15.15 -19.76
C ARG A 315 7.11 -16.37 -20.09
N ASN A 316 7.73 -17.51 -20.40
CA ASN A 316 7.03 -18.79 -20.58
C ASN A 316 6.34 -19.19 -19.28
N ALA A 317 7.00 -19.03 -18.12
CA ALA A 317 6.40 -19.30 -16.82
C ALA A 317 5.15 -18.47 -16.56
N ASP A 318 5.15 -17.17 -16.88
CA ASP A 318 3.96 -16.32 -16.73
C ASP A 318 2.83 -16.74 -17.69
N PHE A 319 3.16 -17.12 -18.92
CA PHE A 319 2.21 -17.63 -19.92
C PHE A 319 1.56 -18.95 -19.46
N VAL A 320 2.38 -19.93 -19.07
CA VAL A 320 1.95 -21.25 -18.61
C VAL A 320 1.13 -21.13 -17.31
N HIS A 321 1.56 -20.30 -16.35
CA HIS A 321 0.82 -20.05 -15.11
C HIS A 321 -0.58 -19.48 -15.36
N THR A 322 -0.67 -18.43 -16.17
CA THR A 322 -1.95 -17.76 -16.47
C THR A 322 -2.91 -18.72 -17.17
N LEU A 323 -2.38 -19.54 -18.07
CA LEU A 323 -3.13 -20.53 -18.80
C LEU A 323 -3.64 -21.68 -17.91
N ALA A 324 -2.76 -22.27 -17.10
CA ALA A 324 -3.12 -23.32 -16.15
C ALA A 324 -4.20 -22.84 -15.17
N ARG A 325 -4.08 -21.59 -14.70
CA ARG A 325 -5.05 -20.99 -13.79
C ARG A 325 -6.42 -20.75 -14.46
N LYS A 326 -6.44 -20.29 -15.72
CA LYS A 326 -7.66 -20.20 -16.53
C LYS A 326 -8.36 -21.56 -16.63
N TYR A 327 -7.65 -22.61 -17.05
CA TYR A 327 -8.27 -23.93 -17.23
C TYR A 327 -8.71 -24.57 -15.92
N ALA A 328 -7.96 -24.38 -14.83
CA ALA A 328 -8.42 -24.84 -13.51
C ALA A 328 -9.74 -24.18 -13.13
N SER A 329 -9.87 -22.86 -13.34
CA SER A 329 -11.12 -22.14 -13.10
C SER A 329 -12.26 -22.65 -13.98
N ASP A 330 -12.02 -22.93 -15.26
CA ASP A 330 -13.03 -23.45 -16.20
C ASP A 330 -13.56 -24.84 -15.75
N GLN A 331 -12.75 -25.61 -15.01
CA GLN A 331 -13.11 -26.92 -14.44
C GLN A 331 -13.64 -26.86 -12.99
N GLY A 332 -13.79 -25.67 -12.42
CA GLY A 332 -14.25 -25.47 -11.03
C GLY A 332 -13.17 -25.67 -9.95
N GLY A 333 -11.89 -25.80 -10.34
CA GLY A 333 -10.74 -25.81 -9.45
C GLY A 333 -10.10 -24.42 -9.32
N ASN A 334 -9.25 -24.23 -8.29
CA ASN A 334 -8.53 -22.97 -8.09
C ASN A 334 -7.02 -23.21 -7.92
N LEU A 335 -6.22 -22.53 -8.72
CA LEU A 335 -4.77 -22.45 -8.52
C LEU A 335 -4.38 -21.15 -7.81
N PRO A 336 -3.28 -21.14 -7.04
CA PRO A 336 -2.79 -19.91 -6.44
C PRO A 336 -2.51 -18.81 -7.47
N GLY A 337 -2.75 -17.56 -7.07
CA GLY A 337 -2.33 -16.41 -7.85
C GLY A 337 -0.80 -16.33 -7.97
N TRP A 338 -0.31 -15.45 -8.85
CA TRP A 338 1.10 -15.39 -9.28
C TRP A 338 2.14 -15.53 -8.15
N THR A 339 1.99 -14.81 -7.03
CA THR A 339 2.96 -14.91 -5.92
C THR A 339 2.92 -16.28 -5.24
N GLY A 340 1.72 -16.79 -4.96
CA GLY A 340 1.53 -18.10 -4.32
C GLY A 340 2.03 -19.22 -5.23
N PHE A 341 1.71 -19.16 -6.51
CA PHE A 341 2.13 -20.18 -7.47
C PHE A 341 3.66 -20.26 -7.58
N ASN A 342 4.33 -19.13 -7.78
CA ASN A 342 5.79 -19.11 -7.82
C ASN A 342 6.44 -19.52 -6.49
N THR A 343 5.75 -19.36 -5.35
CA THR A 343 6.22 -19.92 -4.07
C THR A 343 6.26 -21.45 -4.09
N GLN A 344 5.34 -22.09 -4.81
CA GLN A 344 5.31 -23.54 -4.93
C GLN A 344 6.36 -24.05 -5.91
N VAL A 345 6.66 -23.29 -6.97
CA VAL A 345 7.64 -23.67 -8.01
C VAL A 345 9.07 -23.67 -7.48
N TYR A 346 9.52 -22.57 -6.87
CA TYR A 346 10.90 -22.47 -6.40
C TYR A 346 11.05 -23.11 -5.01
N LYS A 347 11.93 -24.11 -4.89
CA LYS A 347 12.13 -24.89 -3.66
C LYS A 347 13.46 -24.59 -2.94
N ASP A 348 14.49 -24.12 -3.66
CA ASP A 348 15.81 -23.85 -3.09
C ASP A 348 15.80 -22.60 -2.21
N VAL A 349 15.62 -22.78 -0.90
CA VAL A 349 15.47 -21.68 0.05
C VAL A 349 16.84 -21.04 0.36
N PRO A 350 17.04 -19.74 0.05
CA PRO A 350 18.27 -19.05 0.44
C PRO A 350 18.38 -18.91 1.96
N LYS A 351 19.61 -18.78 2.46
CA LYS A 351 19.85 -18.46 3.88
C LYS A 351 19.30 -17.08 4.23
N VAL A 352 18.75 -16.92 5.42
CA VAL A 352 18.26 -15.62 5.92
C VAL A 352 19.42 -14.63 6.03
N SER A 353 19.23 -13.45 5.46
CA SER A 353 20.16 -12.33 5.50
C SER A 353 20.23 -11.71 6.89
N LYS A 354 21.43 -11.33 7.32
CA LYS A 354 21.66 -10.55 8.52
C LYS A 354 21.42 -9.08 8.25
N ILE A 355 20.79 -8.40 9.20
CA ILE A 355 20.52 -6.97 9.15
C ILE A 355 21.16 -6.34 10.39
N GLY A 356 22.07 -5.39 10.18
CA GLY A 356 22.64 -4.55 11.21
C GLY A 356 22.20 -3.10 11.03
N TYR A 357 21.88 -2.39 12.10
CA TYR A 357 21.52 -0.97 12.04
C TYR A 357 22.78 -0.12 12.24
N LEU A 358 23.01 0.81 11.33
CA LEU A 358 24.15 1.73 11.38
C LEU A 358 23.80 2.98 12.21
N PRO A 359 24.81 3.70 12.72
CA PRO A 359 24.59 4.99 13.37
C PRO A 359 23.85 5.96 12.45
N VAL A 360 22.89 6.68 13.03
CA VAL A 360 22.17 7.75 12.35
C VAL A 360 23.08 8.95 12.12
N ILE A 361 23.02 9.51 10.93
CA ILE A 361 23.65 10.79 10.61
C ILE A 361 22.60 11.88 10.82
N ASP A 362 22.83 12.71 11.83
CA ASP A 362 21.94 13.80 12.22
C ASP A 362 22.09 15.02 11.30
N ALA A 363 21.78 14.79 10.02
CA ALA A 363 21.75 15.81 8.99
C ALA A 363 20.81 15.37 7.85
N PRO A 364 20.17 16.31 7.16
CA PRO A 364 19.26 15.97 6.07
C PRO A 364 20.04 15.43 4.87
N VAL A 365 19.54 14.33 4.29
CA VAL A 365 20.07 13.72 3.06
C VAL A 365 19.90 14.65 1.83
N THR A 366 19.12 15.73 1.99
CA THR A 366 19.01 16.78 0.98
C THR A 366 20.31 17.58 0.80
N ASP A 367 21.18 17.64 1.82
CA ASP A 367 22.47 18.31 1.75
C ASP A 367 23.56 17.40 1.15
N ILE A 368 24.36 17.95 0.23
CA ILE A 368 25.45 17.25 -0.44
C ILE A 368 26.58 16.87 0.53
N ALA A 369 26.79 17.65 1.59
CA ALA A 369 27.77 17.33 2.63
C ALA A 369 27.36 16.06 3.41
N THR A 370 26.06 15.88 3.67
CA THR A 370 25.53 14.65 4.26
C THR A 370 25.79 13.45 3.36
N VAL A 371 25.54 13.58 2.05
CA VAL A 371 25.80 12.50 1.08
C VAL A 371 27.29 12.15 1.02
N ASN A 372 28.18 13.16 1.00
CA ASN A 372 29.62 12.93 1.07
C ASN A 372 30.03 12.20 2.37
N THR A 373 29.43 12.58 3.50
CA THR A 373 29.64 11.91 4.79
C THR A 373 29.23 10.43 4.73
N ILE A 374 28.06 10.12 4.14
CA ILE A 374 27.60 8.73 3.91
C ILE A 374 28.64 7.94 3.12
N LEU A 375 29.16 8.49 2.02
CA LEU A 375 30.14 7.80 1.17
C LEU A 375 31.46 7.54 1.91
N ARG A 376 31.99 8.54 2.61
CA ARG A 376 33.23 8.41 3.39
C ARG A 376 33.08 7.43 4.57
N HIS A 377 31.94 7.46 5.26
CA HIS A 377 31.61 6.47 6.28
C HIS A 377 31.56 5.05 5.68
N SER A 378 31.00 4.91 4.48
CA SER A 378 30.89 3.63 3.79
C SER A 378 32.27 3.06 3.41
N VAL A 379 33.23 3.91 3.00
CA VAL A 379 34.63 3.49 2.80
C VAL A 379 35.27 3.02 4.11
N SER A 380 35.08 3.76 5.21
CA SER A 380 35.61 3.37 6.52
C SER A 380 35.03 2.03 7.01
N ILE A 381 33.73 1.80 6.78
CA ILE A 381 33.08 0.49 7.05
C ILE A 381 33.71 -0.60 6.18
N CYS A 382 33.86 -0.36 4.87
CA CYS A 382 34.49 -1.30 3.93
C CYS A 382 35.89 -1.73 4.40
N THR A 383 36.74 -0.77 4.79
CA THR A 383 38.10 -1.04 5.28
C THR A 383 38.09 -1.90 6.55
N ARG A 384 37.18 -1.62 7.48
CA ARG A 384 37.11 -2.34 8.76
C ARG A 384 36.49 -3.74 8.65
N LEU A 385 35.64 -3.93 7.65
CA LEU A 385 35.18 -5.26 7.25
C LEU A 385 36.22 -6.01 6.42
N GLN A 386 37.41 -5.43 6.17
CA GLN A 386 38.48 -6.05 5.39
C GLN A 386 38.01 -6.41 3.97
N LEU A 387 37.14 -5.59 3.40
CA LEU A 387 36.64 -5.76 2.04
C LEU A 387 37.44 -4.86 1.07
N PRO A 388 37.73 -5.34 -0.14
CA PRO A 388 38.34 -4.50 -1.18
C PRO A 388 37.35 -3.44 -1.67
N GLU A 389 36.09 -3.81 -1.81
CA GLU A 389 34.99 -2.99 -2.33
C GLU A 389 33.71 -3.27 -1.54
N ILE A 390 32.77 -2.32 -1.53
CA ILE A 390 31.46 -2.50 -0.89
C ILE A 390 30.33 -1.94 -1.76
N VAL A 391 29.14 -2.55 -1.67
CA VAL A 391 27.95 -2.12 -2.39
C VAL A 391 27.10 -1.18 -1.55
N LEU A 392 26.57 -0.13 -2.18
CA LEU A 392 25.61 0.83 -1.62
C LEU A 392 24.30 0.75 -2.40
N VAL A 393 23.16 0.85 -1.73
CA VAL A 393 21.84 0.95 -2.37
C VAL A 393 21.14 2.21 -1.91
N PHE A 394 20.65 3.01 -2.87
CA PHE A 394 19.96 4.28 -2.65
C PHE A 394 18.69 4.39 -3.48
N ASP A 395 17.73 5.18 -3.02
CA ASP A 395 16.65 5.67 -3.89
C ASP A 395 17.21 6.55 -5.04
N GLU A 396 16.40 6.87 -6.04
CA GLU A 396 16.90 7.61 -7.21
C GLU A 396 17.45 9.00 -6.85
N ALA A 397 16.84 9.69 -5.89
CA ALA A 397 17.24 11.03 -5.51
C ALA A 397 18.62 11.06 -4.82
N LEU A 398 18.87 10.11 -3.91
CA LEU A 398 20.16 9.95 -3.24
C LEU A 398 21.20 9.35 -4.19
N TYR A 399 20.83 8.37 -5.02
CA TYR A 399 21.70 7.81 -6.07
C TYR A 399 22.29 8.91 -6.96
N ALA A 400 21.42 9.81 -7.45
CA ALA A 400 21.81 10.92 -8.31
C ALA A 400 22.86 11.84 -7.66
N LYS A 401 22.75 12.13 -6.36
CA LYS A 401 23.70 12.98 -5.62
C LYS A 401 24.97 12.24 -5.28
N ALA A 402 24.86 10.97 -4.87
CA ALA A 402 25.99 10.15 -4.52
C ALA A 402 26.92 9.95 -5.73
N GLN A 403 26.36 9.72 -6.92
CA GLN A 403 27.14 9.58 -8.14
C GLN A 403 27.83 10.87 -8.58
N GLN A 404 27.22 12.04 -8.35
CA GLN A 404 27.88 13.35 -8.60
C GLN A 404 29.19 13.50 -7.82
N ILE A 405 29.27 12.90 -6.63
CA ILE A 405 30.46 12.90 -5.79
C ILE A 405 31.39 11.76 -6.20
N ARG A 406 30.88 10.52 -6.23
CA ARG A 406 31.65 9.29 -6.48
C ARG A 406 32.42 9.35 -7.81
N TRP A 407 31.81 9.79 -8.90
CA TRP A 407 32.49 9.81 -10.20
C TRP A 407 33.66 10.80 -10.30
N LYS A 408 33.85 11.69 -9.32
CA LYS A 408 34.99 12.62 -9.29
C LYS A 408 36.14 12.15 -8.42
N ASP A 409 35.88 11.18 -7.56
CA ASP A 409 36.78 10.79 -6.49
C ASP A 409 37.22 9.35 -6.75
N GLU A 410 38.48 9.18 -7.15
CA GLU A 410 39.02 7.87 -7.53
C GLU A 410 38.96 6.87 -6.37
N GLU A 411 39.12 7.30 -5.12
CA GLU A 411 38.97 6.40 -3.98
C GLU A 411 37.52 5.91 -3.87
N LEU A 412 36.54 6.83 -3.90
CA LEU A 412 35.13 6.45 -3.83
C LEU A 412 34.72 5.59 -5.03
N LYS A 413 35.22 5.91 -6.23
CA LYS A 413 34.94 5.17 -7.45
C LYS A 413 35.45 3.73 -7.36
N ASN A 414 36.67 3.53 -6.88
CA ASN A 414 37.32 2.22 -6.78
C ASN A 414 36.85 1.39 -5.57
N ARG A 415 36.41 2.03 -4.49
CA ARG A 415 36.00 1.35 -3.26
C ARG A 415 34.51 1.06 -3.19
N LEU A 416 33.68 1.80 -3.92
CA LEU A 416 32.22 1.77 -3.78
C LEU A 416 31.55 1.43 -5.11
N VAL A 417 30.57 0.52 -5.07
CA VAL A 417 29.62 0.29 -6.16
C VAL A 417 28.24 0.76 -5.70
N ILE A 418 27.62 1.69 -6.43
CA ILE A 418 26.31 2.24 -6.05
C ILE A 418 25.23 1.63 -6.95
N ARG A 419 24.19 1.07 -6.34
CA ARG A 419 23.01 0.51 -6.99
C ARG A 419 21.78 1.39 -6.78
N LEU A 420 20.91 1.39 -7.80
CA LEU A 420 19.61 2.02 -7.76
C LEU A 420 18.60 1.12 -7.02
N GLY A 421 17.77 1.70 -6.14
CA GLY A 421 16.79 0.97 -5.34
C GLY A 421 15.67 0.35 -6.19
N ASP A 422 15.50 -0.97 -6.08
CA ASP A 422 14.56 -1.74 -6.90
C ASP A 422 13.10 -1.40 -6.53
N PHE A 423 12.81 -1.19 -5.25
CA PHE A 423 11.47 -0.85 -4.77
C PHE A 423 10.96 0.48 -5.33
N HIS A 424 11.80 1.51 -5.30
CA HIS A 424 11.47 2.80 -5.90
C HIS A 424 11.40 2.73 -7.43
N THR A 425 12.25 1.92 -8.07
CA THR A 425 12.19 1.66 -9.52
C THR A 425 10.85 1.06 -9.93
N ILE A 426 10.35 0.07 -9.18
CA ILE A 426 9.02 -0.52 -9.37
C ILE A 426 7.92 0.54 -9.24
N MET A 427 7.96 1.38 -8.20
CA MET A 427 6.96 2.44 -8.00
C MET A 427 6.95 3.47 -9.16
N SER A 428 8.14 3.84 -9.64
CA SER A 428 8.29 4.72 -10.80
C SER A 428 7.70 4.09 -12.07
N PHE A 429 7.91 2.78 -12.25
CA PHE A 429 7.37 2.05 -13.40
C PHE A 429 5.85 1.86 -13.33
N CYS A 430 5.25 1.60 -12.16
CA CYS A 430 3.79 1.66 -11.98
C CYS A 430 3.25 3.03 -12.42
N SER A 431 3.95 4.10 -12.05
CA SER A 431 3.57 5.45 -12.47
C SER A 431 3.74 5.68 -13.98
N ALA A 432 4.69 5.00 -14.63
CA ALA A 432 4.84 5.01 -16.09
C ALA A 432 3.65 4.31 -16.79
N ILE A 433 3.24 3.13 -16.30
CA ILE A 433 2.02 2.43 -16.74
C ILE A 433 0.80 3.35 -16.59
N ALA A 434 0.64 3.97 -15.42
CA ALA A 434 -0.49 4.87 -15.17
C ALA A 434 -0.52 6.07 -16.12
N LYS A 435 0.63 6.64 -16.50
CA LYS A 435 0.66 7.79 -17.44
C LYS A 435 -0.01 7.44 -18.78
N ILE A 436 0.14 6.20 -19.23
CA ILE A 436 -0.37 5.73 -20.53
C ILE A 436 -1.83 5.28 -20.41
N PHE A 437 -2.15 4.44 -19.42
CA PHE A 437 -3.40 3.68 -19.39
C PHE A 437 -4.47 4.23 -18.45
N LYS A 438 -4.11 5.07 -17.46
CA LYS A 438 -5.04 5.58 -16.43
C LYS A 438 -6.32 6.13 -17.06
N ASP A 439 -6.16 7.13 -17.93
CA ASP A 439 -7.25 7.88 -18.53
C ASP A 439 -7.81 7.20 -19.80
N ALA A 440 -7.31 6.01 -20.15
CA ALA A 440 -7.83 5.20 -21.26
C ALA A 440 -8.88 4.17 -20.80
N GLY A 441 -9.13 4.06 -19.50
CA GLY A 441 -10.07 3.12 -18.89
C GLY A 441 -9.49 2.26 -17.77
N LEU A 442 -8.17 2.31 -17.49
CA LEU A 442 -7.57 1.48 -16.44
C LEU A 442 -8.09 1.86 -15.05
N GLN A 443 -8.27 3.16 -14.80
CA GLN A 443 -8.85 3.63 -13.54
C GLN A 443 -10.29 3.12 -13.37
N ASP A 444 -11.09 3.13 -14.44
CA ASP A 444 -12.47 2.66 -14.40
C ASP A 444 -12.55 1.15 -14.15
N ILE A 445 -11.69 0.35 -14.81
CA ILE A 445 -11.57 -1.09 -14.54
C ILE A 445 -11.30 -1.33 -13.05
N MET A 446 -10.35 -0.61 -12.44
CA MET A 446 -10.03 -0.77 -11.02
C MET A 446 -11.19 -0.43 -10.08
N ILE A 447 -12.03 0.54 -10.43
CA ILE A 447 -13.13 1.02 -9.59
C ILE A 447 -14.39 0.15 -9.78
N GLU A 448 -14.80 -0.07 -11.03
CA GLU A 448 -16.06 -0.76 -11.36
C GLU A 448 -16.02 -2.26 -11.05
N SER A 449 -14.82 -2.86 -11.06
CA SER A 449 -14.61 -4.25 -10.59
C SER A 449 -14.47 -4.39 -9.07
N GLU A 450 -14.59 -3.28 -8.31
CA GLU A 450 -14.36 -3.21 -6.86
C GLU A 450 -12.95 -3.67 -6.41
N LEU A 451 -12.00 -3.81 -7.35
CA LEU A 451 -10.62 -4.20 -7.06
C LEU A 451 -9.89 -3.14 -6.21
N VAL A 452 -10.20 -1.86 -6.45
CA VAL A 452 -9.63 -0.72 -5.72
C VAL A 452 -10.70 0.32 -5.41
N ALA A 453 -10.86 0.63 -4.13
CA ALA A 453 -11.72 1.74 -3.69
C ALA A 453 -11.27 3.07 -4.30
N SER A 454 -12.24 3.89 -4.74
CA SER A 454 -12.02 5.16 -5.45
C SER A 454 -11.02 6.10 -4.76
N GLY A 455 -11.10 6.24 -3.44
CA GLY A 455 -10.19 7.08 -2.64
C GLY A 455 -8.72 6.61 -2.63
N SER A 456 -8.46 5.36 -3.02
CA SER A 456 -7.12 4.76 -3.00
C SER A 456 -6.50 4.58 -4.40
N VAL A 457 -7.24 4.84 -5.47
CA VAL A 457 -6.80 4.58 -6.85
C VAL A 457 -5.55 5.38 -7.21
N ASN A 458 -5.47 6.64 -6.81
CA ASN A 458 -4.27 7.45 -7.07
C ASN A 458 -3.02 6.89 -6.38
N GLY A 459 -3.16 6.35 -5.16
CA GLY A 459 -2.06 5.70 -4.45
C GLY A 459 -1.64 4.38 -5.09
N VAL A 460 -2.59 3.64 -5.69
CA VAL A 460 -2.33 2.41 -6.47
C VAL A 460 -1.63 2.72 -7.79
N LEU A 461 -2.16 3.65 -8.59
CA LEU A 461 -1.61 4.01 -9.89
C LEU A 461 -0.21 4.66 -9.80
N SER A 462 0.07 5.36 -8.70
CA SER A 462 1.41 5.93 -8.44
C SER A 462 2.40 4.93 -7.82
N GLY A 463 1.98 3.70 -7.53
CA GLY A 463 2.82 2.71 -6.84
C GLY A 463 3.01 2.96 -5.34
N LYS A 464 2.58 4.11 -4.80
CA LYS A 464 2.73 4.48 -3.37
C LYS A 464 2.07 3.49 -2.42
N HIS A 465 0.96 2.87 -2.83
CA HIS A 465 0.38 1.74 -2.11
C HIS A 465 0.96 0.43 -2.64
N TYR A 466 2.27 0.21 -2.51
CA TYR A 466 3.03 -0.84 -3.19
C TYR A 466 2.32 -2.21 -3.26
N ASN A 467 1.99 -2.81 -2.10
CA ASN A 467 1.33 -4.12 -2.05
C ASN A 467 -0.03 -4.16 -2.76
N ARG A 468 -0.79 -3.05 -2.71
CA ARG A 468 -2.09 -2.93 -3.39
C ARG A 468 -1.89 -2.72 -4.89
N SER A 469 -0.87 -1.97 -5.27
CA SER A 469 -0.52 -1.66 -6.67
C SER A 469 -0.11 -2.92 -7.43
N ILE A 470 0.84 -3.68 -6.89
CA ILE A 470 1.31 -4.93 -7.51
C ILE A 470 0.20 -5.96 -7.59
N ARG A 471 -0.64 -6.08 -6.56
CA ARG A 471 -1.81 -6.97 -6.57
C ARG A 471 -2.82 -6.57 -7.66
N ALA A 472 -3.15 -5.29 -7.76
CA ALA A 472 -4.10 -4.81 -8.77
C ALA A 472 -3.58 -5.07 -10.20
N HIS A 473 -2.31 -4.76 -10.46
CA HIS A 473 -1.71 -5.03 -11.76
C HIS A 473 -1.64 -6.52 -12.09
N LYS A 474 -1.31 -7.41 -11.13
CA LYS A 474 -1.34 -8.87 -11.33
C LYS A 474 -2.72 -9.38 -11.75
N ILE A 475 -3.77 -8.93 -11.04
CA ILE A 475 -5.15 -9.36 -11.29
C ILE A 475 -5.63 -8.87 -12.67
N ILE A 476 -5.39 -7.60 -13.00
CA ILE A 476 -5.80 -7.03 -14.29
C ILE A 476 -5.00 -7.65 -15.45
N TYR A 477 -3.69 -7.88 -15.26
CA TYR A 477 -2.86 -8.60 -16.23
C TYR A 477 -3.42 -9.98 -16.55
N GLU A 478 -3.76 -10.75 -15.52
CA GLU A 478 -4.31 -12.09 -15.69
C GLU A 478 -5.67 -12.06 -16.39
N ALA A 479 -6.58 -11.17 -15.97
CA ALA A 479 -7.89 -11.01 -16.60
C ALA A 479 -7.76 -10.63 -18.09
N MET A 480 -6.86 -9.70 -18.43
CA MET A 480 -6.62 -9.31 -19.82
C MET A 480 -5.99 -10.44 -20.64
N GLU A 481 -5.06 -11.21 -20.09
CA GLU A 481 -4.52 -12.40 -20.75
C GLU A 481 -5.61 -13.46 -20.98
N ARG A 482 -6.52 -13.70 -20.02
CA ARG A 482 -7.64 -14.63 -20.21
C ARG A 482 -8.55 -14.22 -21.37
N LEU A 483 -8.91 -12.93 -21.46
CA LEU A 483 -9.70 -12.40 -22.58
C LEU A 483 -8.95 -12.54 -23.92
N ARG A 484 -7.63 -12.30 -23.91
CA ARG A 484 -6.80 -12.44 -25.12
C ARG A 484 -6.61 -13.90 -25.53
N PHE A 485 -6.53 -14.83 -24.58
CA PHE A 485 -6.56 -16.27 -24.83
C PHE A 485 -7.88 -16.71 -25.44
N GLN A 486 -9.03 -16.23 -24.92
CA GLN A 486 -10.34 -16.53 -25.51
C GLN A 486 -10.43 -16.04 -26.97
N ALA A 487 -9.94 -14.83 -27.26
CA ALA A 487 -9.88 -14.32 -28.63
C ALA A 487 -8.96 -15.17 -29.54
N PHE A 488 -7.85 -15.68 -29.00
CA PHE A 488 -6.97 -16.60 -29.72
C PHE A 488 -7.62 -17.96 -29.97
N GLU A 489 -8.22 -18.59 -28.95
CA GLU A 489 -8.94 -19.86 -29.06
C GLU A 489 -10.06 -19.77 -30.13
N LYS A 490 -10.81 -18.66 -30.17
CA LYS A 490 -11.82 -18.39 -31.20
C LYS A 490 -11.24 -18.25 -32.62
N SER A 491 -9.95 -17.93 -32.75
CA SER A 491 -9.27 -17.79 -34.04
C SER A 491 -8.70 -19.11 -34.59
N LEU A 492 -8.61 -20.14 -33.75
CA LEU A 492 -8.10 -21.45 -34.14
C LEU A 492 -9.19 -22.28 -34.86
N PRO A 493 -8.81 -23.17 -35.80
CA PRO A 493 -9.74 -24.10 -36.42
C PRO A 493 -10.37 -25.06 -35.39
N THR A 494 -11.65 -25.40 -35.56
CA THR A 494 -12.40 -26.32 -34.68
C THR A 494 -11.80 -27.73 -34.55
N THR A 495 -10.90 -28.11 -35.45
CA THR A 495 -10.22 -29.42 -35.50
C THR A 495 -8.89 -29.44 -34.75
N GLU A 496 -8.33 -28.30 -34.34
CA GLU A 496 -7.14 -28.28 -33.49
C GLU A 496 -7.59 -28.51 -32.03
N ASN A 497 -7.26 -29.66 -31.43
CA ASN A 497 -7.22 -29.76 -29.98
C ASN A 497 -6.29 -28.66 -29.48
N SER A 498 -6.84 -27.68 -28.75
CA SER A 498 -6.08 -26.49 -28.37
C SER A 498 -4.80 -26.93 -27.66
N PRO A 499 -3.59 -26.71 -28.23
CA PRO A 499 -2.33 -27.09 -27.58
C PRO A 499 -2.19 -26.39 -26.21
N LEU A 500 -2.94 -25.30 -26.01
CA LEU A 500 -3.09 -24.64 -24.73
C LEU A 500 -3.74 -25.53 -23.67
N HIS A 501 -4.75 -26.32 -24.04
CA HIS A 501 -5.43 -27.23 -23.11
C HIS A 501 -4.48 -28.30 -22.57
N ALA A 502 -3.64 -28.87 -23.44
CA ALA A 502 -2.62 -29.84 -23.05
C ALA A 502 -1.61 -29.25 -22.05
N ILE A 503 -1.19 -27.99 -22.25
CA ILE A 503 -0.31 -27.28 -21.30
C ILE A 503 -1.03 -27.11 -19.96
N GLY A 504 -2.29 -26.70 -19.96
CA GLY A 504 -3.10 -26.57 -18.74
C GLY A 504 -3.17 -27.87 -17.92
N ILE A 505 -3.43 -28.99 -18.59
CA ILE A 505 -3.47 -30.33 -17.95
C ILE A 505 -2.10 -30.69 -17.37
N SER A 506 -1.01 -30.51 -18.14
CA SER A 506 0.34 -30.88 -17.68
C SER A 506 0.72 -30.18 -16.37
N VAL A 507 0.31 -28.92 -16.20
CA VAL A 507 0.55 -28.17 -14.96
C VAL A 507 -0.35 -28.66 -13.83
N GLN A 508 -1.58 -29.09 -14.11
CA GLN A 508 -2.46 -29.64 -13.08
C GLN A 508 -1.96 -31.00 -12.57
N GLU A 509 -1.44 -31.85 -13.46
CA GLU A 509 -0.86 -33.16 -13.13
C GLU A 509 0.43 -33.04 -12.30
N ASP A 510 1.22 -31.98 -12.49
CA ASP A 510 2.43 -31.68 -11.69
C ASP A 510 2.09 -31.10 -10.31
N SER A 511 1.36 -31.84 -9.45
CA SER A 511 0.78 -31.32 -8.19
C SER A 511 1.80 -30.61 -7.27
N GLU A 512 3.05 -31.09 -7.23
CA GLU A 512 4.14 -30.54 -6.41
C GLU A 512 4.92 -29.40 -7.09
N ARG A 513 4.66 -29.16 -8.38
CA ARG A 513 5.29 -28.13 -9.22
C ARG A 513 6.78 -28.37 -9.48
N GLU A 514 7.22 -29.62 -9.47
CA GLU A 514 8.63 -30.00 -9.64
C GLU A 514 9.06 -29.91 -11.10
N MET A 515 8.18 -30.28 -12.03
CA MET A 515 8.45 -30.28 -13.47
C MET A 515 8.08 -28.96 -14.15
N PHE A 516 7.59 -27.97 -13.41
CA PHE A 516 7.05 -26.73 -13.98
C PHE A 516 8.05 -25.99 -14.86
N VAL A 517 9.34 -25.93 -14.46
CA VAL A 517 10.38 -25.28 -15.27
C VAL A 517 10.62 -26.04 -16.57
N ASP A 518 10.65 -27.39 -16.51
CA ASP A 518 10.81 -28.24 -17.69
C ASP A 518 9.64 -28.07 -18.65
N ILE A 519 8.40 -28.02 -18.13
CA ILE A 519 7.19 -27.71 -18.91
C ILE A 519 7.36 -26.37 -19.64
N CYS A 520 7.83 -25.33 -18.95
CA CYS A 520 8.06 -24.00 -19.54
C CYS A 520 9.09 -23.99 -20.67
N THR A 521 10.01 -24.95 -20.70
CA THR A 521 11.02 -25.11 -21.76
C THR A 521 10.65 -26.14 -22.83
N SER A 522 9.50 -26.81 -22.69
CA SER A 522 9.08 -27.84 -23.62
C SER A 522 8.79 -27.31 -25.03
N ASN A 523 8.94 -28.16 -26.03
CA ASN A 523 8.61 -27.83 -27.42
C ASN A 523 7.13 -27.46 -27.58
N ILE A 524 6.23 -28.11 -26.82
CA ILE A 524 4.79 -27.83 -26.85
C ILE A 524 4.50 -26.38 -26.43
N VAL A 525 5.10 -25.92 -25.34
CA VAL A 525 4.96 -24.53 -24.87
C VAL A 525 5.56 -23.56 -25.87
N THR A 526 6.74 -23.88 -26.40
CA THR A 526 7.44 -23.03 -27.39
C THR A 526 6.61 -22.85 -28.67
N ASP A 527 6.07 -23.94 -29.21
CA ASP A 527 5.22 -23.93 -30.41
C ASP A 527 3.90 -23.18 -30.17
N ALA A 528 3.23 -23.47 -29.05
CA ALA A 528 1.97 -22.82 -28.69
C ALA A 528 2.15 -21.30 -28.48
N LYS A 529 3.22 -20.91 -27.78
CA LYS A 529 3.55 -19.50 -27.56
C LYS A 529 3.93 -18.80 -28.88
N THR A 530 4.67 -19.46 -29.76
CA THR A 530 4.99 -18.90 -31.09
C THR A 530 3.73 -18.62 -31.90
N LYS A 531 2.78 -19.58 -31.94
CA LYS A 531 1.46 -19.39 -32.59
C LYS A 531 0.69 -18.23 -31.95
N TYR A 532 0.69 -18.15 -30.62
CA TYR A 532 0.02 -17.07 -29.88
C TYR A 532 0.63 -15.69 -30.16
N GLU A 533 1.96 -15.57 -30.20
CA GLU A 533 2.67 -14.34 -30.52
C GLU A 533 2.43 -13.89 -31.97
N LEU A 534 2.35 -14.83 -32.92
CA LEU A 534 1.98 -14.55 -34.30
C LEU A 534 0.54 -14.01 -34.40
N PHE A 535 -0.41 -14.58 -33.64
CA PHE A 535 -1.77 -14.07 -33.54
C PHE A 535 -1.80 -12.64 -32.98
N ILE A 536 -1.09 -12.38 -31.87
CA ILE A 536 -1.00 -11.04 -31.28
C ILE A 536 -0.43 -10.05 -32.29
N LYS A 537 0.64 -10.42 -33.01
CA LYS A 537 1.28 -9.57 -34.02
C LYS A 537 0.34 -9.27 -35.18
N LYS A 538 -0.44 -10.25 -35.64
CA LYS A 538 -1.45 -10.07 -36.70
C LYS A 538 -2.56 -9.13 -36.23
N ARG A 539 -3.21 -9.42 -35.10
CA ARG A 539 -4.32 -8.62 -34.57
C ARG A 539 -3.91 -7.21 -34.17
N SER A 540 -2.70 -7.02 -33.67
CA SER A 540 -2.17 -5.69 -33.35
C SER A 540 -1.99 -4.80 -34.59
N LYS A 541 -1.79 -5.39 -35.78
CA LYS A 541 -1.75 -4.62 -37.03
C LYS A 541 -3.14 -4.25 -37.54
N GLU A 542 -4.13 -5.11 -37.29
CA GLU A 542 -5.51 -4.93 -37.75
C GLU A 542 -6.31 -3.99 -36.83
N ASN A 543 -6.01 -3.99 -35.52
CA ASN A 543 -6.83 -3.34 -34.51
C ASN A 543 -5.98 -2.49 -33.54
N PRO A 544 -6.08 -1.15 -33.62
CA PRO A 544 -5.35 -0.24 -32.73
C PRO A 544 -5.70 -0.40 -31.24
N LEU A 545 -6.95 -0.75 -30.91
CA LEU A 545 -7.36 -0.97 -29.52
C LEU A 545 -6.73 -2.25 -28.95
N PHE A 546 -6.73 -3.32 -29.73
CA PHE A 546 -6.06 -4.58 -29.41
C PHE A 546 -4.55 -4.34 -29.18
N ALA A 547 -3.90 -3.61 -30.08
CA ALA A 547 -2.49 -3.28 -30.00
C ALA A 547 -2.16 -2.49 -28.73
N PHE A 548 -2.97 -1.47 -28.42
CA PHE A 548 -2.78 -0.60 -27.28
C PHE A 548 -2.87 -1.37 -25.95
N TRP A 549 -3.91 -2.17 -25.74
CA TRP A 549 -4.06 -2.94 -24.50
C TRP A 549 -3.13 -4.16 -24.42
N SER A 550 -2.66 -4.68 -25.55
CA SER A 550 -1.54 -5.65 -25.56
C SER A 550 -0.26 -5.03 -24.98
N LYS A 551 -0.04 -3.71 -25.14
CA LYS A 551 1.09 -3.03 -24.49
C LYS A 551 0.95 -2.90 -22.98
N TYR A 552 -0.28 -2.82 -22.46
CA TYR A 552 -0.49 -2.90 -21.01
C TYR A 552 -0.03 -4.26 -20.47
N ILE A 553 -0.42 -5.35 -21.14
CA ILE A 553 0.02 -6.70 -20.80
C ILE A 553 1.55 -6.80 -20.87
N ASP A 554 2.18 -6.33 -21.95
CA ASP A 554 3.65 -6.35 -22.12
C ASP A 554 4.37 -5.60 -20.98
N MET A 555 3.87 -4.41 -20.61
CA MET A 555 4.46 -3.60 -19.53
C MET A 555 4.27 -4.27 -18.16
N VAL A 556 3.09 -4.82 -17.86
CA VAL A 556 2.88 -5.49 -16.57
C VAL A 556 3.68 -6.78 -16.50
N GLN A 557 3.80 -7.56 -17.57
CA GLN A 557 4.68 -8.73 -17.60
C GLN A 557 6.12 -8.33 -17.31
N LEU A 558 6.61 -7.24 -17.93
CA LEU A 558 7.95 -6.72 -17.65
C LEU A 558 8.14 -6.29 -16.19
N LEU A 559 7.13 -5.66 -15.58
CA LEU A 559 7.13 -5.36 -14.15
C LEU A 559 7.22 -6.65 -13.31
N LEU A 560 6.51 -7.71 -13.69
CA LEU A 560 6.54 -9.00 -13.00
C LEU A 560 7.89 -9.70 -13.15
N LEU A 561 8.55 -9.60 -14.30
CA LEU A 561 9.91 -10.12 -14.52
C LEU A 561 10.93 -9.44 -13.60
N TYR A 562 10.87 -8.11 -13.51
CA TYR A 562 11.75 -7.36 -12.61
C TYR A 562 11.51 -7.73 -11.14
N ILE A 563 10.25 -7.91 -10.72
CA ILE A 563 9.91 -8.40 -9.38
C ILE A 563 10.37 -9.85 -9.17
N ARG A 564 10.23 -10.71 -10.19
CA ARG A 564 10.66 -12.11 -10.16
C ARG A 564 12.16 -12.19 -9.93
N ALA A 565 12.95 -11.38 -10.65
CA ALA A 565 14.39 -11.28 -10.47
C ALA A 565 14.76 -11.04 -9.00
N THR A 566 14.14 -10.05 -8.34
CA THR A 566 14.37 -9.78 -6.91
C THR A 566 13.89 -10.93 -6.00
N ARG A 567 12.74 -11.54 -6.32
CA ARG A 567 12.16 -12.63 -5.51
C ARG A 567 12.99 -13.92 -5.57
N THR A 568 13.70 -14.16 -6.67
CA THR A 568 14.57 -15.33 -6.89
C THR A 568 16.06 -15.01 -6.79
N SER A 569 16.44 -13.77 -6.47
CA SER A 569 17.82 -13.28 -6.49
C SER A 569 18.55 -13.50 -7.83
N ASN A 570 17.85 -13.45 -8.97
CA ASN A 570 18.46 -13.65 -10.30
C ASN A 570 18.98 -12.32 -10.87
N TRP A 571 20.30 -12.12 -10.87
CA TRP A 571 20.94 -10.86 -11.26
C TRP A 571 20.84 -10.59 -12.77
N THR A 572 21.02 -11.62 -13.59
CA THR A 572 20.92 -11.52 -15.06
C THR A 572 19.51 -11.10 -15.50
N LEU A 573 18.47 -11.68 -14.90
CA LEU A 573 17.08 -11.30 -15.16
C LEU A 573 16.79 -9.87 -14.70
N HIS A 574 17.42 -9.42 -13.61
CA HIS A 574 17.31 -8.04 -13.13
C HIS A 574 17.86 -7.05 -14.14
N LEU A 575 19.09 -7.27 -14.64
CA LEU A 575 19.72 -6.38 -15.62
C LEU A 575 19.00 -6.42 -16.98
N SER A 576 18.61 -7.60 -17.46
CA SER A 576 17.87 -7.72 -18.73
C SER A 576 16.50 -7.05 -18.65
N SER A 577 15.76 -7.24 -17.55
CA SER A 577 14.45 -6.61 -17.35
C SER A 577 14.58 -5.10 -17.20
N LEU A 578 15.58 -4.60 -16.47
CA LEU A 578 15.82 -3.17 -16.35
C LEU A 578 16.13 -2.55 -17.72
N ARG A 579 16.93 -3.22 -18.56
CA ARG A 579 17.19 -2.73 -19.93
C ARG A 579 15.92 -2.58 -20.74
N SER A 580 14.98 -3.51 -20.62
CA SER A 580 13.66 -3.42 -21.25
C SER A 580 12.74 -2.35 -20.62
N MET A 581 12.97 -1.95 -19.36
CA MET A 581 12.19 -0.89 -18.69
C MET A 581 12.66 0.52 -19.07
N ILE A 582 13.95 0.71 -19.35
CA ILE A 582 14.55 2.01 -19.70
C ILE A 582 13.77 2.78 -20.80
N PRO A 583 13.39 2.17 -21.93
CA PRO A 583 12.67 2.85 -23.01
C PRO A 583 11.35 3.45 -22.56
N TRP A 584 10.65 2.77 -21.66
CA TRP A 584 9.39 3.25 -21.09
C TRP A 584 9.58 4.48 -20.21
N PHE A 585 10.71 4.59 -19.50
CA PHE A 585 11.01 5.81 -18.75
C PHE A 585 11.17 7.01 -19.70
N PHE A 586 11.87 6.85 -20.83
CA PHE A 586 11.98 7.89 -21.86
C PHE A 586 10.64 8.22 -22.52
N ALA A 587 9.87 7.21 -22.91
CA ALA A 587 8.55 7.39 -23.51
C ALA A 587 7.61 8.15 -22.57
N THR A 588 7.66 7.85 -21.27
CA THR A 588 6.78 8.44 -20.25
C THR A 588 7.37 9.67 -19.55
N ASP A 589 8.46 10.25 -20.05
CA ASP A 589 9.13 11.43 -19.49
C ASP A 589 9.46 11.30 -17.99
N ARG A 590 9.85 10.10 -17.55
CA ARG A 590 10.37 9.85 -16.21
C ARG A 590 11.83 10.30 -16.14
N VAL A 591 12.06 11.60 -16.37
CA VAL A 591 13.37 12.21 -16.68
C VAL A 591 14.51 11.75 -15.77
N ASN A 592 14.23 11.64 -14.48
CA ASN A 592 15.15 11.15 -13.46
C ASN A 592 15.63 9.71 -13.76
N TYR A 593 14.70 8.77 -13.89
CA TYR A 593 14.99 7.39 -14.28
C TYR A 593 15.51 7.28 -15.72
N SER A 594 15.02 8.10 -16.66
CA SER A 594 15.59 8.18 -18.01
C SER A 594 17.08 8.54 -18.01
N ARG A 595 17.53 9.32 -17.03
CA ARG A 595 18.94 9.72 -16.90
C ARG A 595 19.77 8.67 -16.18
N TYR A 596 19.33 8.23 -15.01
CA TYR A 596 20.16 7.43 -14.11
C TYR A 596 19.98 5.92 -14.25
N ALA A 597 18.84 5.42 -14.74
CA ALA A 597 18.68 3.99 -14.98
C ALA A 597 19.62 3.45 -16.08
N PRO A 598 19.87 4.16 -17.21
CA PRO A 598 20.89 3.74 -18.17
C PRO A 598 22.32 3.78 -17.61
N CYS A 599 22.63 4.77 -16.77
CA CYS A 599 23.94 4.85 -16.10
C CYS A 599 24.14 3.66 -15.16
N TYR A 600 23.15 3.41 -14.30
CA TYR A 600 23.14 2.26 -13.39
C TYR A 600 23.26 0.95 -14.15
N TRP A 601 22.43 0.73 -15.16
CA TRP A 601 22.46 -0.49 -15.96
C TRP A 601 23.84 -0.73 -16.58
N LEU A 602 24.43 0.28 -17.24
CA LEU A 602 25.73 0.11 -17.89
C LEU A 602 26.86 -0.09 -16.88
N GLU A 603 26.88 0.61 -15.74
CA GLU A 603 27.86 0.35 -14.67
C GLU A 603 27.76 -1.08 -14.15
N MET A 604 26.55 -1.62 -14.00
CA MET A 604 26.38 -3.01 -13.55
C MET A 604 26.84 -4.02 -14.60
N MET A 605 26.64 -3.72 -15.89
CA MET A 605 27.13 -4.58 -16.98
C MET A 605 28.67 -4.58 -17.09
N CYS A 606 29.34 -3.54 -16.60
CA CYS A 606 30.81 -3.42 -16.58
C CYS A 606 31.47 -3.94 -15.28
N LEU A 607 30.74 -4.61 -14.38
CA LEU A 607 31.29 -5.00 -13.06
C LEU A 607 32.48 -5.95 -13.16
N GLU A 608 32.48 -6.89 -14.11
CA GLU A 608 33.57 -7.87 -14.26
C GLU A 608 34.94 -7.19 -14.51
N GLU A 609 34.94 -6.08 -15.25
CA GLU A 609 36.15 -5.31 -15.54
C GLU A 609 36.45 -4.26 -14.47
N THR A 610 35.42 -3.55 -13.99
CA THR A 610 35.60 -2.39 -13.11
C THR A 610 35.72 -2.75 -11.63
N HIS A 611 35.02 -3.80 -11.18
CA HIS A 611 34.89 -4.21 -9.77
C HIS A 611 34.79 -5.74 -9.66
N PRO A 612 35.87 -6.51 -9.99
CA PRO A 612 35.80 -7.97 -10.09
C PRO A 612 35.39 -8.65 -8.78
N TYR A 613 35.73 -8.06 -7.64
CA TYR A 613 35.30 -8.56 -6.34
C TYR A 613 33.77 -8.50 -6.19
N VAL A 614 33.15 -7.37 -6.56
CA VAL A 614 31.69 -7.26 -6.53
C VAL A 614 31.06 -8.19 -7.56
N ALA A 615 31.58 -8.26 -8.78
CA ALA A 615 31.07 -9.16 -9.83
C ALA A 615 31.00 -10.62 -9.36
N ALA A 616 32.06 -11.11 -8.70
CA ALA A 616 32.13 -12.48 -8.20
C ALA A 616 31.16 -12.80 -7.04
N ASN A 617 30.62 -11.78 -6.35
CA ASN A 617 29.80 -11.97 -5.14
C ASN A 617 28.36 -11.46 -5.28
N ILE A 618 28.03 -10.67 -6.31
CA ILE A 618 26.76 -9.94 -6.35
C ILE A 618 25.54 -10.85 -6.53
N GLU A 619 25.64 -11.93 -7.33
CA GLU A 619 24.55 -12.86 -7.66
C GLU A 619 23.80 -13.36 -6.40
N ASP A 620 24.57 -13.77 -5.40
CA ASP A 620 24.01 -14.33 -4.16
C ASP A 620 23.71 -13.26 -3.08
N ASN A 621 24.06 -12.00 -3.30
CA ASN A 621 24.10 -10.98 -2.24
C ASN A 621 23.39 -9.65 -2.57
N TRP A 622 22.74 -9.56 -3.73
CA TRP A 622 22.07 -8.33 -4.15
C TRP A 622 20.64 -8.17 -3.62
N THR A 623 20.06 -9.23 -3.04
CA THR A 623 18.71 -9.24 -2.41
C THR A 623 18.78 -9.65 -0.94
N VAL A 624 17.68 -9.42 -0.21
CA VAL A 624 17.56 -9.73 1.22
C VAL A 624 16.55 -10.85 1.45
N GLN A 625 17.01 -11.95 2.04
CA GLN A 625 16.16 -13.04 2.49
C GLN A 625 15.76 -12.82 3.95
N ARG A 626 14.46 -12.67 4.24
CA ARG A 626 13.97 -12.34 5.59
C ARG A 626 13.26 -13.49 6.32
N GLN A 627 12.90 -14.55 5.61
CA GLN A 627 12.06 -15.63 6.12
C GLN A 627 12.73 -16.97 5.86
N GLU A 628 12.47 -17.94 6.72
CA GLU A 628 12.85 -19.33 6.47
C GLU A 628 11.72 -20.04 5.70
N GLY A 629 12.08 -21.02 4.86
CA GLY A 629 11.13 -21.95 4.25
C GLY A 629 10.55 -21.60 2.88
N TYR A 630 10.90 -20.45 2.26
CA TYR A 630 10.39 -20.09 0.93
C TYR A 630 11.48 -19.52 0.01
N ALA A 631 11.72 -20.15 -1.13
CA ALA A 631 12.73 -19.69 -2.10
C ALA A 631 12.32 -18.39 -2.82
N PHE A 632 11.05 -18.29 -3.23
CA PHE A 632 10.51 -17.10 -3.91
C PHE A 632 10.21 -15.96 -2.92
N SER A 633 11.19 -15.48 -2.17
CA SER A 633 10.94 -14.52 -1.08
C SER A 633 11.97 -13.42 -0.89
N GLY A 634 12.98 -13.33 -1.76
CA GLY A 634 13.97 -12.26 -1.75
C GLY A 634 13.32 -10.87 -1.81
N VAL A 635 13.83 -9.92 -1.01
CA VAL A 635 13.31 -8.56 -0.83
C VAL A 635 14.36 -7.57 -1.32
N ALA A 636 13.93 -6.49 -1.98
CA ALA A 636 14.84 -5.41 -2.36
C ALA A 636 15.51 -4.77 -1.14
N CYS A 637 16.75 -4.33 -1.29
CA CYS A 637 17.52 -3.74 -0.19
C CYS A 637 16.90 -2.43 0.34
N ASP A 638 16.44 -1.54 -0.56
CA ASP A 638 15.75 -0.29 -0.20
C ASP A 638 14.36 -0.54 0.39
N GLN A 639 13.67 -1.61 -0.01
CA GLN A 639 12.46 -2.05 0.68
C GLN A 639 12.76 -2.58 2.09
N THR A 640 13.94 -3.18 2.30
CA THR A 640 14.32 -3.77 3.58
C THR A 640 14.52 -2.69 4.64
N ILE A 641 15.23 -1.59 4.34
CA ILE A 641 15.39 -0.47 5.27
C ILE A 641 14.03 0.16 5.64
N GLU A 642 13.12 0.28 4.67
CA GLU A 642 11.77 0.81 4.91
C GLU A 642 10.97 -0.09 5.86
N GLN A 643 11.05 -1.41 5.68
CA GLN A 643 10.35 -2.40 6.51
C GLN A 643 11.03 -2.70 7.85
N THR A 644 12.24 -2.21 8.09
CA THR A 644 13.03 -2.48 9.29
C THR A 644 13.30 -1.16 10.01
N LEU A 645 14.50 -0.58 9.88
CA LEU A 645 14.92 0.58 10.64
C LEU A 645 13.94 1.76 10.55
N ASN A 646 13.46 2.12 9.34
CA ASN A 646 12.51 3.24 9.19
C ASN A 646 11.19 2.96 9.90
N ARG A 647 10.55 1.82 9.62
CA ARG A 647 9.30 1.43 10.29
C ARG A 647 9.49 1.31 11.80
N ASP A 648 10.51 0.61 12.26
CA ASP A 648 10.80 0.38 13.68
C ASP A 648 10.99 1.69 14.42
N SER A 649 11.67 2.65 13.79
CA SER A 649 11.88 3.98 14.35
C SER A 649 10.59 4.79 14.49
N LYS A 650 9.59 4.54 13.63
CA LYS A 650 8.29 5.24 13.62
C LYS A 650 7.21 4.54 14.47
N MET A 651 7.51 3.38 15.07
CA MET A 651 6.59 2.70 15.99
C MET A 651 6.49 3.44 17.34
N LYS A 652 5.46 3.14 18.14
CA LYS A 652 5.29 3.74 19.48
C LYS A 652 6.48 3.49 20.42
N GLY A 653 7.11 2.31 20.35
CA GLY A 653 8.37 2.01 21.06
C GLY A 653 9.65 2.40 20.31
N GLY A 654 9.51 3.11 19.18
CA GLY A 654 10.59 3.60 18.34
C GLY A 654 11.21 4.90 18.86
N MET A 655 11.63 5.76 17.93
CA MET A 655 12.26 7.06 18.21
C MET A 655 11.25 8.21 18.35
N VAL A 656 9.97 7.98 18.03
CA VAL A 656 8.91 8.99 18.13
C VAL A 656 8.85 9.59 19.55
N GLY A 657 8.96 10.92 19.64
CA GLY A 657 8.92 11.66 20.92
C GLY A 657 10.24 11.71 21.69
N MET A 658 11.33 11.11 21.18
CA MET A 658 12.66 11.22 21.79
C MET A 658 13.78 11.61 20.80
N THR A 659 13.43 11.93 19.56
CA THR A 659 14.34 12.35 18.47
C THR A 659 15.24 13.53 18.85
N LEU A 660 14.70 14.52 19.57
CA LEU A 660 15.46 15.67 20.07
C LEU A 660 16.54 15.29 21.11
N ASN A 661 16.40 14.14 21.78
CA ASN A 661 17.40 13.64 22.71
C ASN A 661 18.37 12.71 21.98
N LYS A 662 19.45 13.30 21.43
CA LYS A 662 20.47 12.55 20.67
C LYS A 662 21.02 11.34 21.42
N GLY A 663 21.22 11.45 22.73
CA GLY A 663 21.68 10.34 23.57
C GLY A 663 20.66 9.19 23.65
N ALA A 664 19.36 9.51 23.70
CA ALA A 664 18.29 8.52 23.68
C ALA A 664 18.16 7.84 22.31
N VAL A 665 18.27 8.60 21.21
CA VAL A 665 18.31 8.08 19.82
C VAL A 665 19.51 7.15 19.63
N HIS A 666 20.70 7.60 20.02
CA HIS A 666 21.92 6.79 19.90
C HIS A 666 21.82 5.49 20.70
N ARG A 667 21.33 5.56 21.95
CA ARG A 667 21.03 4.37 22.75
C ARG A 667 20.04 3.44 22.04
N TRP A 668 18.99 4.02 21.43
CA TRP A 668 17.99 3.25 20.72
C TRP A 668 18.60 2.49 19.56
N LEU A 669 19.38 3.14 18.71
CA LEU A 669 20.00 2.50 17.54
C LEU A 669 20.99 1.40 17.93
N MET A 670 21.91 1.72 18.85
CA MET A 670 23.00 0.80 19.22
C MET A 670 22.51 -0.42 20.02
N GLY A 671 21.42 -0.27 20.77
CA GLY A 671 20.80 -1.38 21.50
C GLY A 671 19.82 -2.19 20.66
N GLN A 672 19.33 -1.67 19.53
CA GLN A 672 18.13 -2.19 18.86
C GLN A 672 18.21 -3.67 18.46
N ALA A 673 19.33 -4.13 17.88
CA ALA A 673 19.49 -5.51 17.46
C ALA A 673 19.35 -6.47 18.65
N GLU A 674 20.06 -6.17 19.74
CA GLU A 674 20.01 -6.94 20.99
C GLU A 674 18.65 -6.82 21.68
N ARG A 675 18.04 -5.63 21.70
CA ARG A 675 16.69 -5.45 22.26
C ARG A 675 15.64 -6.28 21.53
N SER A 676 15.69 -6.29 20.20
CA SER A 676 14.79 -7.10 19.37
C SER A 676 15.06 -8.60 19.57
N ALA A 677 16.32 -9.01 19.75
CA ALA A 677 16.66 -10.39 20.09
C ALA A 677 16.13 -10.79 21.48
N ILE A 678 16.30 -9.93 22.50
CA ILE A 678 15.76 -10.14 23.85
C ILE A 678 14.22 -10.18 23.83
N THR A 679 13.58 -9.34 23.02
CA THR A 679 12.12 -9.34 22.85
C THR A 679 11.63 -10.68 22.27
N ARG A 680 12.31 -11.20 21.24
CA ARG A 680 12.02 -12.55 20.70
C ARG A 680 12.23 -13.66 21.72
N GLN A 681 13.25 -13.56 22.55
CA GLN A 681 13.43 -14.52 23.66
C GLN A 681 12.31 -14.40 24.70
N CYS A 682 11.83 -13.19 24.98
CA CYS A 682 10.66 -13.00 25.83
C CYS A 682 9.39 -13.62 25.22
N GLU A 683 9.18 -13.48 23.91
CA GLU A 683 8.06 -14.12 23.19
C GLU A 683 8.18 -15.65 23.23
N ALA A 684 9.40 -16.18 23.05
CA ALA A 684 9.68 -17.60 23.18
C ALA A 684 9.41 -18.11 24.61
N MET A 685 9.83 -17.36 25.63
CA MET A 685 9.50 -17.65 27.03
C MET A 685 8.00 -17.60 27.31
N ALA A 686 7.24 -16.79 26.58
CA ALA A 686 5.78 -16.71 26.72
C ALA A 686 5.05 -17.78 25.89
N ASN A 687 5.79 -18.62 25.14
CA ASN A 687 5.25 -19.55 24.15
C ASN A 687 4.36 -18.86 23.10
N VAL A 688 4.65 -17.58 22.80
CA VAL A 688 4.00 -16.75 21.78
C VAL A 688 4.77 -16.83 20.45
N THR A 689 5.74 -17.75 20.33
CA THR A 689 6.46 -17.98 19.07
C THR A 689 5.47 -18.04 17.92
N GLU A 690 5.70 -17.23 16.88
CA GLU A 690 4.84 -17.15 15.70
C GLU A 690 4.40 -18.57 15.31
N PHE A 691 3.10 -18.86 15.37
CA PHE A 691 2.57 -19.98 14.59
C PHE A 691 3.16 -19.80 13.20
N LYS A 692 3.92 -20.79 12.69
CA LYS A 692 4.42 -20.79 11.31
C LYS A 692 3.21 -20.79 10.39
N ARG A 693 2.59 -19.63 10.20
CA ARG A 693 1.47 -19.46 9.30
C ARG A 693 2.03 -19.78 7.93
N THR A 694 1.43 -20.73 7.26
CA THR A 694 1.65 -20.98 5.85
C THR A 694 1.59 -19.64 5.11
N ARG A 695 2.43 -19.47 4.09
CA ARG A 695 2.46 -18.22 3.33
C ARG A 695 1.05 -17.81 2.94
N LYS A 696 0.63 -16.60 3.32
CA LYS A 696 -0.75 -16.11 3.12
C LYS A 696 -1.27 -16.30 1.70
N ASP A 697 -0.39 -16.20 0.69
CA ASP A 697 -0.75 -16.34 -0.72
C ASP A 697 -1.11 -17.79 -1.12
N LEU A 698 -0.87 -18.76 -0.23
CA LEU A 698 -1.24 -20.17 -0.33
C LEU A 698 -2.47 -20.53 0.51
N ASP A 699 -3.01 -19.59 1.32
CA ASP A 699 -4.22 -19.84 2.09
C ASP A 699 -5.41 -20.02 1.12
N LYS A 700 -6.24 -21.05 1.34
CA LYS A 700 -7.42 -21.33 0.50
C LYS A 700 -8.30 -20.09 0.29
N THR A 701 -8.55 -19.33 1.35
CA THR A 701 -9.34 -18.08 1.31
C THR A 701 -8.71 -17.00 0.43
N LYS A 702 -7.37 -16.94 0.36
CA LYS A 702 -6.65 -15.99 -0.49
C LYS A 702 -6.62 -16.44 -1.95
N ILE A 703 -6.50 -17.74 -2.19
CA ILE A 703 -6.61 -18.32 -3.53
C ILE A 703 -8.00 -18.03 -4.12
N GLU A 704 -9.07 -18.33 -3.37
CA GLU A 704 -10.45 -18.08 -3.79
C GLU A 704 -10.73 -16.58 -4.00
N ALA A 705 -10.28 -15.72 -3.08
CA ALA A 705 -10.45 -14.28 -3.23
C ALA A 705 -9.68 -13.70 -4.43
N SER A 706 -8.50 -14.26 -4.73
CA SER A 706 -7.71 -13.91 -5.91
C SER A 706 -8.41 -14.36 -7.19
N GLU A 707 -9.04 -15.53 -7.21
CA GLU A 707 -9.77 -16.03 -8.37
C GLU A 707 -11.01 -15.19 -8.63
N LYS A 708 -11.82 -14.96 -7.59
CA LYS A 708 -12.98 -14.09 -7.66
C LYS A 708 -12.63 -12.72 -8.22
N ALA A 709 -11.56 -12.10 -7.73
CA ALA A 709 -11.15 -10.78 -8.22
C ALA A 709 -10.74 -10.78 -9.72
N VAL A 710 -10.12 -11.86 -10.22
CA VAL A 710 -9.81 -11.98 -11.66
C VAL A 710 -11.08 -12.13 -12.48
N LEU A 711 -12.05 -12.93 -12.01
CA LEU A 711 -13.35 -13.09 -12.67
C LEU A 711 -14.16 -11.79 -12.66
N ASP A 712 -14.21 -11.07 -11.53
CA ASP A 712 -14.90 -9.78 -11.40
C ASP A 712 -14.32 -8.74 -12.38
N VAL A 713 -13.00 -8.69 -12.56
CA VAL A 713 -12.35 -7.83 -13.57
C VAL A 713 -12.67 -8.29 -14.99
N THR A 714 -12.61 -9.59 -15.26
CA THR A 714 -12.94 -10.17 -16.58
C THR A 714 -14.37 -9.78 -16.98
N LEU A 715 -15.35 -10.03 -16.11
CA LEU A 715 -16.76 -9.67 -16.33
C LEU A 715 -16.96 -8.17 -16.49
N THR A 716 -16.23 -7.35 -15.72
CA THR A 716 -16.27 -5.89 -15.85
C THR A 716 -15.78 -5.45 -17.22
N MET A 717 -14.70 -6.03 -17.73
CA MET A 717 -14.15 -5.71 -19.04
C MET A 717 -15.02 -6.19 -20.20
N GLU A 718 -15.70 -7.33 -20.05
CA GLU A 718 -16.71 -7.82 -21.01
C GLU A 718 -17.97 -6.94 -21.03
N ALA A 719 -18.38 -6.40 -19.87
CA ALA A 719 -19.48 -5.46 -19.77
C ALA A 719 -19.12 -4.05 -20.28
N MET A 720 -17.84 -3.69 -20.22
CA MET A 720 -17.26 -2.54 -20.90
C MET A 720 -16.94 -2.87 -22.37
N ILE A 721 -16.06 -2.11 -23.01
CA ILE A 721 -15.52 -2.48 -24.31
C ILE A 721 -14.42 -3.53 -24.09
N ASN A 722 -14.64 -4.76 -24.54
CA ASN A 722 -13.59 -5.78 -24.58
C ASN A 722 -12.55 -5.42 -25.67
N PRO A 723 -11.28 -5.10 -25.32
CA PRO A 723 -10.29 -4.68 -26.30
C PRO A 723 -9.84 -5.81 -27.25
N PHE A 724 -10.13 -7.07 -26.93
CA PHE A 724 -9.66 -8.23 -27.69
C PHE A 724 -10.70 -8.82 -28.65
N GLU A 725 -11.98 -8.42 -28.53
CA GLU A 725 -13.08 -8.88 -29.40
C GLU A 725 -13.73 -7.78 -30.24
N ASN A 726 -13.42 -6.51 -29.98
CA ASN A 726 -14.04 -5.39 -30.67
C ASN A 726 -13.41 -5.14 -32.05
N ASP A 727 -14.17 -5.30 -33.14
CA ASP A 727 -13.71 -5.08 -34.52
C ASP A 727 -13.94 -3.66 -35.07
N HIS A 728 -14.27 -2.66 -34.23
CA HIS A 728 -14.57 -1.29 -34.69
C HIS A 728 -13.37 -0.53 -35.29
N GLY A 729 -12.16 -1.10 -35.30
CA GLY A 729 -10.99 -0.55 -36.01
C GLY A 729 -10.47 0.79 -35.47
N VAL A 730 -10.99 1.26 -34.33
CA VAL A 730 -10.65 2.56 -33.73
C VAL A 730 -10.17 2.40 -32.29
N LEU A 731 -9.20 3.22 -31.89
CA LEU A 731 -8.76 3.30 -30.51
C LEU A 731 -9.79 4.10 -29.69
N VAL A 732 -10.38 3.45 -28.69
CA VAL A 732 -11.42 4.02 -27.83
C VAL A 732 -11.10 3.82 -26.36
N HIS A 733 -11.65 4.70 -25.53
CA HIS A 733 -11.64 4.55 -24.08
C HIS A 733 -12.53 3.36 -23.67
N LEU A 734 -12.03 2.46 -22.82
CA LEU A 734 -12.74 1.19 -22.54
C LEU A 734 -14.11 1.35 -21.86
N ALA A 735 -14.23 2.26 -20.89
CA ALA A 735 -15.50 2.48 -20.19
C ALA A 735 -16.47 3.42 -20.94
N SER A 736 -15.99 4.53 -21.52
CA SER A 736 -16.86 5.56 -22.12
C SER A 736 -17.09 5.40 -23.63
N GLY A 737 -16.27 4.61 -24.32
CA GLY A 737 -16.30 4.51 -25.79
C GLY A 737 -15.79 5.76 -26.52
N THR A 738 -15.24 6.74 -25.80
CA THR A 738 -14.69 7.96 -26.41
C THR A 738 -13.55 7.62 -27.37
N ILE A 739 -13.65 8.09 -28.63
CA ILE A 739 -12.65 7.84 -29.67
C ILE A 739 -11.42 8.71 -29.45
N ALA A 740 -10.23 8.11 -29.54
CA ALA A 740 -8.96 8.81 -29.46
C ALA A 740 -8.75 9.75 -30.67
N THR A 741 -8.10 10.89 -30.45
CA THR A 741 -7.67 11.75 -31.57
C THR A 741 -6.59 11.07 -32.39
N SER A 742 -6.41 11.48 -33.65
CA SER A 742 -5.34 10.97 -34.52
C SER A 742 -3.95 11.13 -33.90
N ALA A 743 -3.72 12.22 -33.16
CA ALA A 743 -2.46 12.44 -32.45
C ALA A 743 -2.25 11.44 -31.31
N VAL A 744 -3.30 11.11 -30.53
CA VAL A 744 -3.24 10.06 -29.51
C VAL A 744 -3.00 8.70 -30.14
N VAL A 745 -3.69 8.35 -31.23
CA VAL A 745 -3.48 7.07 -31.94
C VAL A 745 -2.03 6.91 -32.39
N ASN A 746 -1.46 7.93 -33.05
CA ASN A 746 -0.09 7.90 -33.53
C ASN A 746 0.93 7.77 -32.39
N ASP A 747 0.75 8.53 -31.30
CA ASP A 747 1.66 8.50 -30.16
C ASP A 747 1.56 7.18 -29.38
N MET A 748 0.37 6.63 -29.19
CA MET A 748 0.18 5.35 -28.52
C MET A 748 0.69 4.16 -29.36
N GLY A 749 0.61 4.25 -30.69
CA GLY A 749 1.19 3.24 -31.58
C GLY A 749 2.72 3.23 -31.61
N SER A 750 3.36 4.39 -31.48
CA SER A 750 4.83 4.56 -31.62
C SER A 750 5.57 4.81 -30.30
N MET A 751 4.89 4.72 -29.15
CA MET A 751 5.45 5.11 -27.85
C MET A 751 6.74 4.37 -27.47
N LEU A 752 6.80 3.05 -27.69
CA LEU A 752 7.95 2.24 -27.33
C LEU A 752 9.15 2.54 -28.25
N GLU A 753 8.91 2.67 -29.56
CA GLU A 753 9.94 3.00 -30.55
C GLU A 753 10.56 4.38 -30.29
N LYS A 754 9.71 5.38 -29.97
CA LYS A 754 10.16 6.71 -29.54
C LYS A 754 11.02 6.64 -28.27
N GLY A 755 10.59 5.84 -27.30
CA GLY A 755 11.33 5.61 -26.06
C GLY A 755 12.69 4.96 -26.27
N GLU A 756 12.76 3.91 -27.09
CA GLU A 756 13.99 3.18 -27.40
C GLU A 756 14.97 4.05 -28.18
N SER A 757 14.49 4.77 -29.21
CA SER A 757 15.32 5.71 -29.97
C SER A 757 15.91 6.80 -29.08
N ALA A 758 15.11 7.36 -28.16
CA ALA A 758 15.58 8.35 -27.20
C ALA A 758 16.59 7.77 -26.19
N ALA A 759 16.35 6.55 -25.70
CA ALA A 759 17.25 5.85 -24.78
C ALA A 759 18.61 5.55 -25.44
N LEU A 760 18.62 4.96 -26.63
CA LEU A 760 19.83 4.65 -27.39
C LEU A 760 20.61 5.92 -27.73
N LYS A 761 19.92 6.97 -28.19
CA LYS A 761 20.56 8.27 -28.45
C LYS A 761 21.23 8.80 -27.18
N PHE A 762 20.56 8.71 -26.04
CA PHE A 762 21.11 9.16 -24.77
C PHE A 762 22.35 8.35 -24.37
N MET A 763 22.28 7.01 -24.40
CA MET A 763 23.41 6.15 -24.03
C MET A 763 24.63 6.35 -24.94
N LYS A 764 24.41 6.35 -26.27
CA LYS A 764 25.48 6.52 -27.27
C LYS A 764 26.14 7.90 -27.21
N THR A 765 25.36 8.96 -26.97
CA THR A 765 25.87 10.34 -27.01
C THR A 765 26.40 10.82 -25.65
N HIS A 766 25.71 10.50 -24.56
CA HIS A 766 25.92 11.13 -23.26
C HIS A 766 26.58 10.23 -22.21
N ILE A 767 26.71 8.92 -22.45
CA ILE A 767 27.37 7.98 -21.54
C ILE A 767 28.64 7.38 -22.17
N VAL A 768 28.52 6.85 -23.39
CA VAL A 768 29.63 6.16 -24.11
C VAL A 768 30.30 7.08 -25.15
N GLY A 769 29.75 8.28 -25.37
CA GLY A 769 30.27 9.26 -26.33
C GLY A 769 31.67 9.79 -25.96
N GLU A 770 32.28 10.55 -26.87
CA GLU A 770 33.64 11.08 -26.67
C GLU A 770 33.73 12.08 -25.52
N GLU A 771 32.69 12.91 -25.35
CA GLU A 771 32.53 13.85 -24.25
C GLU A 771 31.26 13.52 -23.46
N PRO A 772 31.31 12.55 -22.52
CA PRO A 772 30.13 12.08 -21.82
C PRO A 772 29.60 13.15 -20.86
N ASN A 773 28.35 13.55 -21.08
CA ASN A 773 27.66 14.52 -20.24
C ASN A 773 26.20 14.11 -20.03
N ILE A 774 25.96 13.34 -18.97
CA ILE A 774 24.62 12.91 -18.58
C ILE A 774 23.74 14.07 -18.07
N TYR A 775 24.33 15.24 -17.81
CA TYR A 775 23.60 16.41 -17.32
C TYR A 775 22.87 17.18 -18.40
N SER A 776 23.14 16.85 -19.67
CA SER A 776 22.49 17.42 -20.84
C SER A 776 20.96 17.39 -20.72
N THR A 777 20.30 18.34 -21.40
CA THR A 777 18.83 18.39 -21.39
C THR A 777 18.28 17.20 -22.15
N ILE A 778 17.51 16.35 -21.46
CA ILE A 778 16.79 15.25 -22.11
C ILE A 778 15.54 15.85 -22.77
N THR A 779 15.45 15.69 -24.09
CA THR A 779 14.26 16.12 -24.83
C THR A 779 13.07 15.26 -24.41
N LYS A 780 12.01 15.90 -23.90
CA LYS A 780 10.79 15.20 -23.50
C LYS A 780 10.03 14.71 -24.73
N THR A 781 9.57 13.47 -24.68
CA THR A 781 8.74 12.84 -25.71
C THR A 781 7.36 13.49 -25.75
N ASN A 782 6.82 13.88 -24.59
CA ASN A 782 5.51 14.54 -24.45
C ASN A 782 4.36 13.78 -25.15
N LEU A 783 4.26 12.47 -24.95
CA LEU A 783 3.21 11.64 -25.55
C LEU A 783 1.81 12.21 -25.29
N GLN A 784 1.02 12.31 -26.35
CA GLN A 784 -0.41 12.61 -26.26
C GLN A 784 -1.17 11.35 -25.84
N THR A 785 -1.69 11.36 -24.62
CA THR A 785 -2.52 10.28 -24.07
C THR A 785 -3.98 10.72 -23.99
N PHE A 786 -4.87 9.81 -23.58
CA PHE A 786 -6.28 10.13 -23.32
C PHE A 786 -6.48 11.27 -22.30
N SER A 787 -5.47 11.59 -21.49
CA SER A 787 -5.48 12.75 -20.58
C SER A 787 -5.73 14.10 -21.29
N VAL A 788 -5.42 14.21 -22.59
CA VAL A 788 -5.60 15.44 -23.39
C VAL A 788 -7.08 15.68 -23.69
N LEU A 789 -7.88 14.62 -23.83
CA LEU A 789 -9.31 14.69 -24.13
C LEU A 789 -10.12 15.33 -22.98
N GLY A 790 -9.58 15.35 -21.76
CA GLY A 790 -10.18 15.96 -20.57
C GLY A 790 -9.70 17.38 -20.24
N LYS A 791 -8.77 17.97 -21.00
CA LYS A 791 -8.20 19.30 -20.67
C LYS A 791 -9.04 20.45 -21.22
N LYS A 792 -9.50 21.35 -20.32
CA LYS A 792 -10.04 22.68 -20.70
C LYS A 792 -8.98 23.48 -21.47
N VAL A 793 -9.38 24.13 -22.56
CA VAL A 793 -8.52 24.96 -23.42
C VAL A 793 -7.85 26.07 -22.60
N THR A 794 -6.52 26.19 -22.69
CA THR A 794 -5.73 27.26 -22.07
C THR A 794 -4.94 28.01 -23.14
N SER A 795 -4.77 29.33 -22.98
CA SER A 795 -3.96 30.17 -23.89
C SER A 795 -2.71 30.71 -23.18
N LYS A 796 -1.61 30.89 -23.94
CA LYS A 796 -0.33 31.41 -23.44
C LYS A 796 -0.29 32.94 -23.58
N SER A 797 0.19 33.64 -22.54
CA SER A 797 0.53 35.07 -22.67
C SER A 797 1.98 35.26 -23.18
N LYS A 798 2.32 36.48 -23.61
CA LYS A 798 3.66 36.87 -24.12
C LYS A 798 4.83 36.64 -23.14
N LYS A 799 4.58 36.34 -21.85
CA LYS A 799 5.59 36.02 -20.84
C LYS A 799 5.70 34.53 -20.49
N GLY A 800 5.02 33.64 -21.22
CA GLY A 800 5.18 32.19 -21.06
C GLY A 800 4.48 31.57 -19.84
N GLU A 801 3.89 32.36 -18.95
CA GLU A 801 3.03 31.84 -17.88
C GLU A 801 1.69 31.34 -18.42
N LEU A 802 1.32 30.13 -18.01
CA LEU A 802 -0.01 29.54 -18.18
C LEU A 802 -0.98 30.25 -17.23
N VAL A 803 -1.55 31.37 -17.67
CA VAL A 803 -2.60 32.04 -16.92
C VAL A 803 -3.93 31.46 -17.36
N ALA A 804 -4.50 30.57 -16.54
CA ALA A 804 -5.96 30.47 -16.50
C ALA A 804 -6.47 31.85 -16.10
N LEU A 805 -7.07 32.60 -17.03
CA LEU A 805 -7.74 33.87 -16.74
C LEU A 805 -8.92 33.57 -15.79
N LYS A 806 -8.64 33.43 -14.49
CA LYS A 806 -9.66 33.42 -13.46
C LYS A 806 -10.23 34.84 -13.46
N ASN A 807 -11.40 35.01 -14.08
CA ASN A 807 -12.23 36.23 -14.02
C ASN A 807 -12.58 36.56 -12.57
N SER A 808 -11.64 37.12 -11.80
CA SER A 808 -11.83 37.42 -10.37
C SER A 808 -12.56 38.76 -10.19
N LYS A 809 -13.28 38.93 -9.06
CA LYS A 809 -13.90 40.22 -8.68
C LYS A 809 -12.87 41.37 -8.67
N ILE A 810 -11.62 41.06 -8.34
CA ILE A 810 -10.50 42.01 -8.29
C ILE A 810 -10.14 42.52 -9.68
N LEU A 811 -10.15 41.67 -10.71
CA LEU A 811 -9.86 42.09 -12.09
C LEU A 811 -10.92 43.07 -12.60
N PHE A 812 -12.21 42.78 -12.36
CA PHE A 812 -13.30 43.69 -12.75
C PHE A 812 -13.24 45.04 -12.00
N ALA A 813 -12.96 45.01 -10.69
CA ALA A 813 -12.78 46.25 -9.93
C ALA A 813 -11.61 47.08 -10.47
N LYS A 814 -10.48 46.44 -10.81
CA LYS A 814 -9.34 47.10 -11.46
C LYS A 814 -9.72 47.67 -12.83
N MET A 815 -10.52 46.95 -13.63
CA MET A 815 -10.99 47.43 -14.94
C MET A 815 -12.01 48.58 -14.85
N LEU A 816 -12.66 48.79 -13.70
CA LEU A 816 -13.47 49.99 -13.44
C LEU A 816 -12.64 51.15 -12.86
N LEU A 817 -11.58 50.84 -12.12
CA LEU A 817 -10.67 51.83 -11.55
C LEU A 817 -9.74 52.45 -12.60
N ILE A 818 -9.27 51.68 -13.60
CA ILE A 818 -8.40 52.17 -14.67
C ILE A 818 -9.05 53.28 -15.52
N PRO A 819 -10.31 53.15 -15.96
CA PRO A 819 -11.01 54.23 -16.64
C PRO A 819 -11.17 55.47 -15.77
N ARG A 820 -11.41 55.28 -14.46
CA ARG A 820 -11.53 56.39 -13.50
C ARG A 820 -10.19 57.11 -13.29
N SER A 821 -9.07 56.39 -13.25
CA SER A 821 -7.72 56.99 -13.16
C SER A 821 -7.22 57.60 -14.46
N ARG A 822 -7.82 57.23 -15.60
CA ARG A 822 -7.52 57.80 -16.93
C ARG A 822 -8.59 58.78 -17.44
N HIS A 823 -9.49 59.25 -16.57
CA HIS A 823 -10.56 60.20 -16.90
C HIS A 823 -11.46 59.80 -18.08
N LEU A 824 -11.69 58.50 -18.28
CA LEU A 824 -12.62 57.99 -19.28
C LEU A 824 -14.07 58.09 -18.78
N GLN A 825 -15.00 58.45 -19.67
CA GLN A 825 -16.43 58.50 -19.35
C GLN A 825 -16.98 57.10 -19.05
N MET A 826 -17.44 56.90 -17.81
CA MET A 826 -17.90 55.59 -17.32
C MET A 826 -19.12 55.06 -18.10
N GLU A 827 -19.96 55.95 -18.62
CA GLU A 827 -21.11 55.59 -19.46
C GLU A 827 -20.68 54.86 -20.74
N LYS A 828 -19.62 55.32 -21.41
CA LYS A 828 -19.05 54.64 -22.59
C LYS A 828 -18.37 53.32 -22.23
N VAL A 829 -17.73 53.28 -21.06
CA VAL A 829 -17.03 52.08 -20.55
C VAL A 829 -18.03 50.97 -20.23
N LEU A 830 -19.15 51.30 -19.59
CA LEU A 830 -20.19 50.35 -19.20
C LEU A 830 -21.12 49.95 -20.36
N LYS A 831 -21.04 50.63 -21.51
CA LYS A 831 -21.75 50.26 -22.74
C LYS A 831 -21.27 48.94 -23.33
N TYR A 832 -20.06 48.50 -22.96
CA TYR A 832 -19.46 47.24 -23.40
C TYR A 832 -19.20 46.31 -22.21
N SER A 833 -19.27 45.00 -22.44
CA SER A 833 -18.93 44.04 -21.39
C SER A 833 -17.44 44.15 -21.03
N LEU A 834 -17.15 44.62 -19.82
CA LEU A 834 -15.79 44.71 -19.28
C LEU A 834 -15.19 43.34 -18.90
N ARG A 835 -15.89 42.26 -19.27
CA ARG A 835 -15.49 40.87 -19.05
C ARG A 835 -15.73 40.09 -20.34
N PRO A 836 -15.02 38.96 -20.54
CA PRO A 836 -15.31 38.03 -21.63
C PRO A 836 -16.77 37.56 -21.66
N PHE A 837 -17.43 37.49 -20.49
CA PHE A 837 -18.84 37.11 -20.36
C PHE A 837 -19.60 38.03 -19.39
N PRO A 838 -20.88 38.39 -19.68
CA PRO A 838 -21.70 39.18 -18.77
C PRO A 838 -21.99 38.43 -17.46
N ARG A 839 -21.65 39.01 -16.30
CA ARG A 839 -21.84 38.37 -14.98
C ARG A 839 -23.31 38.03 -14.67
N ALA A 840 -24.26 38.77 -15.24
CA ALA A 840 -25.69 38.51 -15.05
C ALA A 840 -26.12 37.18 -15.70
N LEU A 841 -25.38 36.71 -16.71
CA LEU A 841 -25.75 35.56 -17.53
C LEU A 841 -24.76 34.41 -17.38
N ALA A 842 -23.48 34.68 -17.13
CA ALA A 842 -22.41 33.69 -17.08
C ALA A 842 -21.46 33.83 -15.88
N THR A 843 -20.95 32.69 -15.42
CA THR A 843 -19.92 32.56 -14.39
C THR A 843 -18.58 33.05 -14.93
N ASN A 844 -17.60 33.10 -14.03
CA ASN A 844 -16.23 33.49 -14.35
C ASN A 844 -15.56 32.55 -15.39
N GLU A 845 -16.11 31.35 -15.59
CA GLU A 845 -15.62 30.32 -16.51
C GLU A 845 -16.41 30.25 -17.83
N GLY A 846 -17.44 31.10 -18.00
CA GLY A 846 -18.29 31.15 -19.21
C GLY A 846 -19.55 30.30 -19.15
N ASP A 847 -19.76 29.52 -18.07
CA ASP A 847 -20.99 28.73 -17.90
C ASP A 847 -22.17 29.62 -17.47
N LEU A 848 -23.43 29.24 -17.75
CA LEU A 848 -24.60 30.05 -17.35
C LEU A 848 -24.75 30.19 -15.82
N VAL A 849 -25.04 31.38 -15.28
CA VAL A 849 -25.25 31.54 -13.82
C VAL A 849 -26.50 30.77 -13.36
N LYS A 850 -26.39 29.99 -12.28
CA LYS A 850 -27.51 29.27 -11.68
C LYS A 850 -28.36 30.23 -10.85
N THR A 851 -29.66 30.30 -11.13
CA THR A 851 -30.65 31.00 -10.31
C THR A 851 -31.52 29.99 -9.56
N VAL A 852 -32.05 30.37 -8.40
CA VAL A 852 -32.95 29.51 -7.62
C VAL A 852 -34.36 29.62 -8.20
N LYS A 853 -34.72 28.70 -9.12
CA LYS A 853 -36.03 28.69 -9.79
C LYS A 853 -37.21 28.77 -8.81
N ALA A 854 -37.09 28.14 -7.63
CA ALA A 854 -38.14 28.13 -6.61
C ALA A 854 -38.49 29.53 -6.07
N LYS A 855 -37.52 30.47 -6.01
CA LYS A 855 -37.80 31.84 -5.55
C LYS A 855 -38.73 32.61 -6.48
N LEU A 856 -38.69 32.32 -7.79
CA LEU A 856 -39.62 32.93 -8.74
C LEU A 856 -41.04 32.38 -8.55
N LEU A 857 -41.19 31.09 -8.25
CA LEU A 857 -42.50 30.50 -7.95
C LEU A 857 -43.12 31.18 -6.73
N HIS A 858 -42.38 31.34 -5.64
CA HIS A 858 -42.87 32.01 -4.43
C HIS A 858 -43.23 33.48 -4.67
N ALA A 859 -42.43 34.21 -5.46
CA ALA A 859 -42.77 35.59 -5.83
C ALA A 859 -44.05 35.68 -6.69
N ILE A 860 -44.29 34.68 -7.56
CA ILE A 860 -45.55 34.59 -8.33
C ILE A 860 -46.71 34.19 -7.41
N GLU A 861 -46.50 33.27 -6.47
CA GLU A 861 -47.51 32.85 -5.47
C GLU A 861 -47.92 34.02 -4.55
N GLU A 862 -46.99 34.93 -4.23
CA GLU A 862 -47.27 36.14 -3.44
C GLU A 862 -48.09 37.18 -4.23
N GLU A 863 -47.91 37.27 -5.54
CA GLU A 863 -48.58 38.26 -6.41
C GLU A 863 -49.89 37.75 -7.03
N VAL A 864 -50.10 36.42 -7.08
CA VAL A 864 -51.27 35.80 -7.69
C VAL A 864 -52.28 35.37 -6.62
N GLN A 865 -53.39 36.09 -6.50
CA GLN A 865 -54.54 35.61 -5.73
C GLN A 865 -55.15 34.39 -6.42
N GLY A 866 -55.33 33.30 -5.68
CA GLY A 866 -55.79 32.01 -6.19
C GLY A 866 -57.06 32.14 -7.04
N SER A 867 -56.90 32.05 -8.35
CA SER A 867 -58.03 31.94 -9.27
C SER A 867 -58.65 30.56 -9.10
N SER A 868 -59.87 30.50 -8.55
CA SER A 868 -60.70 29.29 -8.58
C SER A 868 -61.04 28.98 -10.04
N VAL A 869 -60.24 28.13 -10.67
CA VAL A 869 -60.56 27.62 -12.00
C VAL A 869 -61.75 26.67 -11.83
N ASN A 870 -62.94 27.11 -12.23
CA ASN A 870 -64.07 26.21 -12.41
C ASN A 870 -63.69 25.24 -13.53
N LEU A 871 -63.28 24.03 -13.15
CA LEU A 871 -62.93 22.98 -14.09
C LEU A 871 -64.18 22.64 -14.92
N PRO A 872 -64.12 22.72 -16.26
CA PRO A 872 -65.27 22.43 -17.11
C PRO A 872 -65.78 21.00 -16.89
N VAL A 873 -67.10 20.83 -16.94
CA VAL A 873 -67.79 19.53 -16.86
C VAL A 873 -67.61 18.79 -18.19
N GLY A 874 -66.41 18.27 -18.43
CA GLY A 874 -66.05 17.51 -19.61
C GLY A 874 -65.26 16.24 -19.27
N GLU A 875 -64.88 15.47 -20.29
CA GLU A 875 -63.97 14.33 -20.12
C GLU A 875 -62.65 14.81 -19.52
N LYS A 876 -62.32 14.27 -18.35
CA LYS A 876 -61.13 14.65 -17.61
C LYS A 876 -59.97 13.73 -18.01
N ALA A 877 -58.78 14.30 -18.18
CA ALA A 877 -57.54 13.57 -18.39
C ALA A 877 -56.63 13.68 -17.15
N TYR A 878 -56.05 12.57 -16.73
CA TYR A 878 -55.08 12.54 -15.64
C TYR A 878 -53.66 12.58 -16.23
N ILE A 879 -52.90 13.65 -15.99
CA ILE A 879 -51.57 13.83 -16.57
C ILE A 879 -50.51 13.37 -15.57
N LEU A 880 -49.74 12.36 -15.93
CA LEU A 880 -48.63 11.85 -15.14
C LEU A 880 -47.31 12.33 -15.73
N ASP A 881 -46.49 13.01 -14.91
CA ASP A 881 -45.10 13.29 -15.24
C ASP A 881 -44.28 12.00 -15.09
N ALA A 882 -43.81 11.48 -16.22
CA ALA A 882 -43.03 10.25 -16.29
C ALA A 882 -41.75 10.31 -15.46
N MET A 883 -41.05 11.45 -15.48
CA MET A 883 -39.77 11.61 -14.81
C MET A 883 -39.92 11.77 -13.31
N ALA A 884 -41.01 12.40 -12.86
CA ALA A 884 -41.36 12.44 -11.44
C ALA A 884 -41.63 11.02 -10.92
N MET A 885 -42.46 10.25 -11.62
CA MET A 885 -42.81 8.88 -11.22
C MET A 885 -41.57 7.97 -11.14
N LEU A 886 -40.68 8.02 -12.13
CA LEU A 886 -39.42 7.24 -12.13
C LEU A 886 -38.44 7.63 -11.03
N GLN A 887 -38.42 8.90 -10.62
CA GLN A 887 -37.55 9.38 -9.54
C GLN A 887 -38.08 9.06 -8.15
N THR A 888 -39.38 8.78 -8.01
CA THR A 888 -39.99 8.37 -6.74
C THR A 888 -39.84 6.87 -6.43
N LEU A 889 -39.28 6.07 -7.36
CA LEU A 889 -39.03 4.66 -7.13
C LEU A 889 -37.91 4.46 -6.10
N THR A 890 -38.25 3.84 -4.96
CA THR A 890 -37.30 3.52 -3.87
C THR A 890 -36.71 2.12 -4.00
N VAL A 891 -37.48 1.17 -4.55
CA VAL A 891 -37.06 -0.21 -4.83
C VAL A 891 -37.25 -0.44 -6.33
N LEU A 892 -36.22 -1.00 -6.97
CA LEU A 892 -36.24 -1.31 -8.41
C LEU A 892 -36.31 -2.83 -8.60
N PRO A 893 -37.12 -3.30 -9.56
CA PRO A 893 -37.16 -4.71 -9.91
C PRO A 893 -35.89 -5.16 -10.64
N VAL A 894 -35.73 -6.46 -10.83
CA VAL A 894 -34.48 -7.08 -11.29
C VAL A 894 -34.25 -6.75 -12.77
N THR A 895 -35.32 -6.71 -13.58
CA THR A 895 -35.25 -6.49 -15.03
C THR A 895 -36.03 -5.26 -15.49
N PHE A 896 -35.65 -4.72 -16.65
CA PHE A 896 -36.39 -3.61 -17.26
C PHE A 896 -37.82 -4.00 -17.67
N GLY A 897 -38.08 -5.28 -17.96
CA GLY A 897 -39.41 -5.81 -18.26
C GLY A 897 -40.33 -5.80 -17.04
N GLU A 898 -39.83 -6.21 -15.88
CA GLU A 898 -40.54 -6.08 -14.60
C GLU A 898 -40.80 -4.60 -14.27
N LEU A 899 -39.80 -3.73 -14.46
CA LEU A 899 -39.95 -2.29 -14.28
C LEU A 899 -41.08 -1.72 -15.16
N ALA A 900 -41.15 -2.17 -16.43
CA ALA A 900 -42.21 -1.75 -17.34
C ALA A 900 -43.60 -2.18 -16.83
N ILE A 901 -43.73 -3.39 -16.27
CA ILE A 901 -44.99 -3.89 -15.72
C ILE A 901 -45.40 -3.08 -14.48
N ASP A 902 -44.48 -2.88 -13.54
CA ASP A 902 -44.75 -2.14 -12.30
C ASP A 902 -45.20 -0.70 -12.58
N LEU A 903 -44.56 -0.04 -13.56
CA LEU A 903 -44.94 1.31 -13.97
C LEU A 903 -46.31 1.33 -14.66
N LEU A 904 -46.62 0.34 -15.51
CA LEU A 904 -47.92 0.25 -16.16
C LEU A 904 -49.04 0.06 -15.14
N ILE A 905 -48.83 -0.81 -14.14
CA ILE A 905 -49.78 -1.01 -13.03
C ILE A 905 -50.02 0.30 -12.29
N ARG A 906 -48.97 1.06 -11.98
CA ARG A 906 -49.11 2.38 -11.32
C ARG A 906 -49.90 3.37 -12.17
N VAL A 907 -49.66 3.42 -13.48
CA VAL A 907 -50.39 4.29 -14.42
C VAL A 907 -51.87 3.91 -14.49
N VAL A 908 -52.18 2.62 -14.60
CA VAL A 908 -53.56 2.12 -14.63
C VAL A 908 -54.28 2.35 -13.30
N ASN A 909 -53.62 2.08 -12.18
CA ASN A 909 -54.17 2.33 -10.85
C ASN A 909 -54.49 3.81 -10.64
N ALA A 910 -53.62 4.72 -11.10
CA ALA A 910 -53.89 6.16 -11.04
C ALA A 910 -55.17 6.53 -11.82
N ALA A 911 -55.44 5.87 -12.96
CA ALA A 911 -56.69 6.03 -13.72
C ALA A 911 -57.91 5.57 -12.93
N VAL A 912 -57.82 4.34 -12.39
CA VAL A 912 -58.92 3.64 -11.71
C VAL A 912 -59.30 4.35 -10.42
N TYR A 913 -58.33 4.63 -9.54
CA TYR A 913 -58.60 5.28 -8.25
C TYR A 913 -59.12 6.71 -8.38
N SER A 914 -58.75 7.40 -9.45
CA SER A 914 -59.14 8.78 -9.68
C SER A 914 -60.45 8.91 -10.49
N ASN A 915 -61.00 7.80 -11.01
CA ASN A 915 -62.17 7.73 -11.90
C ASN A 915 -62.03 8.57 -13.20
N PHE A 916 -60.84 8.58 -13.80
CA PHE A 916 -60.56 9.27 -15.06
C PHE A 916 -60.60 8.29 -16.24
N LYS A 917 -61.29 8.66 -17.33
CA LYS A 917 -61.38 7.83 -18.54
C LYS A 917 -60.13 7.88 -19.43
N ARG A 918 -59.25 8.87 -19.20
CA ARG A 918 -58.01 9.08 -19.97
C ARG A 918 -56.85 9.38 -19.02
N VAL A 919 -55.72 8.72 -19.23
CA VAL A 919 -54.45 9.01 -18.54
C VAL A 919 -53.37 9.27 -19.58
N ASP A 920 -52.71 10.42 -19.45
CA ASP A 920 -51.62 10.83 -20.32
C ASP A 920 -50.29 10.67 -19.57
N PHE A 921 -49.47 9.70 -19.98
CA PHE A 921 -48.12 9.52 -19.47
C PHE A 921 -47.15 10.41 -20.25
N VAL A 922 -46.73 11.52 -19.66
CA VAL A 922 -46.00 12.58 -20.36
C VAL A 922 -44.51 12.50 -20.06
N CYS A 923 -43.72 12.32 -21.12
CA CYS A 923 -42.27 12.18 -21.04
C CYS A 923 -41.54 13.45 -21.53
N ASP A 924 -40.44 13.78 -20.87
CA ASP A 924 -39.51 14.81 -21.32
C ASP A 924 -38.80 14.40 -22.63
N ARG A 925 -38.43 15.40 -23.45
CA ARG A 925 -37.55 15.23 -24.62
C ARG A 925 -36.12 15.68 -24.32
N TYR A 926 -35.12 15.00 -24.90
CA TYR A 926 -33.71 15.28 -24.66
C TYR A 926 -32.96 15.63 -25.95
N PRO A 927 -33.31 16.76 -26.62
CA PRO A 927 -32.66 17.13 -27.87
C PRO A 927 -31.18 17.44 -27.66
N ARG A 928 -30.34 17.00 -28.62
CA ARG A 928 -28.89 17.20 -28.63
C ARG A 928 -28.48 18.67 -28.52
N GLN A 929 -29.31 19.58 -29.01
CA GLN A 929 -29.16 21.02 -28.81
C GLN A 929 -30.33 21.54 -27.96
N SER A 930 -30.06 21.84 -26.70
CA SER A 930 -31.03 22.43 -25.78
C SER A 930 -30.35 23.41 -24.84
N ILE A 931 -31.02 24.51 -24.52
CA ILE A 931 -30.61 25.41 -23.43
C ILE A 931 -30.54 24.68 -22.07
N LYS A 932 -31.23 23.55 -21.92
CA LYS A 932 -31.19 22.71 -20.72
C LYS A 932 -29.97 21.79 -20.65
N ASN A 933 -29.17 21.62 -21.71
CA ASN A 933 -28.06 20.67 -21.73
C ASN A 933 -26.97 21.04 -20.72
N LEU A 934 -26.61 22.32 -20.61
CA LEU A 934 -25.66 22.80 -19.60
C LEU A 934 -26.11 22.48 -18.16
N GLU A 935 -27.41 22.57 -17.88
CA GLU A 935 -27.96 22.24 -16.57
C GLU A 935 -28.07 20.72 -16.35
N ARG A 936 -28.24 19.94 -17.43
CA ARG A 936 -28.14 18.47 -17.40
C ARG A 936 -26.69 18.03 -17.12
N ASP A 937 -25.72 18.64 -17.78
CA ASP A 937 -24.28 18.38 -17.58
C ASP A 937 -23.82 18.71 -16.15
N ARG A 938 -24.41 19.73 -15.52
CA ARG A 938 -24.17 20.06 -14.11
C ARG A 938 -24.78 19.06 -13.13
N ARG A 939 -25.90 18.44 -13.50
CA ARG A 939 -26.59 17.41 -12.69
C ARG A 939 -26.01 16.02 -12.92
N ALA A 940 -25.33 15.82 -14.05
CA ALA A 940 -24.51 14.65 -14.29
C ALA A 940 -23.35 14.67 -13.28
N VAL A 941 -23.37 13.74 -12.34
CA VAL A 941 -22.22 13.49 -11.46
C VAL A 941 -21.07 12.98 -12.33
N GLY A 942 -19.80 13.26 -11.98
CA GLY A 942 -18.69 12.63 -12.70
C GLY A 942 -18.86 11.10 -12.78
N GLY A 943 -18.71 10.51 -13.97
CA GLY A 943 -18.88 9.07 -14.19
C GLY A 943 -20.30 8.61 -14.58
N VAL A 944 -21.06 9.42 -15.33
CA VAL A 944 -22.37 9.02 -15.91
C VAL A 944 -22.15 8.24 -17.20
N GLN A 945 -22.57 6.97 -17.22
CA GLN A 945 -22.44 6.07 -18.35
C GLN A 945 -23.73 6.07 -19.21
N VAL A 946 -23.57 6.04 -20.52
CA VAL A 946 -24.69 5.82 -21.46
C VAL A 946 -24.90 4.31 -21.58
N ILE A 947 -26.08 3.82 -21.18
CA ILE A 947 -26.44 2.40 -21.18
C ILE A 947 -27.45 2.18 -22.30
N ARG A 948 -27.13 1.27 -23.22
CA ARG A 948 -28.05 0.83 -24.26
C ARG A 948 -28.95 -0.28 -23.73
N ILE A 949 -30.25 -0.20 -24.01
CA ILE A 949 -31.23 -1.19 -23.58
C ILE A 949 -31.54 -2.10 -24.76
N TYR A 950 -31.21 -3.38 -24.66
CA TYR A 950 -31.35 -4.37 -25.74
C TYR A 950 -32.69 -5.14 -25.66
N GLY A 951 -33.33 -5.19 -24.50
CA GLY A 951 -34.63 -5.84 -24.35
C GLY A 951 -35.11 -5.97 -22.90
N GLU A 952 -36.32 -6.50 -22.74
CA GLU A 952 -37.04 -6.58 -21.45
C GLU A 952 -36.33 -7.45 -20.41
N GLN A 953 -35.52 -8.44 -20.82
CA GLN A 953 -34.78 -9.34 -19.92
C GLN A 953 -33.50 -8.72 -19.34
N GLN A 954 -33.08 -7.55 -19.83
CA GLN A 954 -31.90 -6.86 -19.34
C GLN A 954 -32.11 -6.36 -17.90
N ARG A 955 -31.08 -6.51 -17.06
CA ARG A 955 -31.14 -6.07 -15.66
C ARG A 955 -31.13 -4.55 -15.55
N VAL A 956 -31.87 -4.03 -14.56
CA VAL A 956 -31.88 -2.60 -14.24
C VAL A 956 -30.52 -2.22 -13.63
N PRO A 957 -29.92 -1.07 -13.99
CA PRO A 957 -28.66 -0.61 -13.43
C PRO A 957 -28.72 -0.42 -11.92
N ARG A 958 -27.74 -0.96 -11.18
CA ARG A 958 -27.63 -0.80 -9.71
C ARG A 958 -27.48 0.67 -9.29
N GLN A 959 -26.84 1.50 -10.11
CA GLN A 959 -26.69 2.94 -9.87
C GLN A 959 -27.79 3.76 -10.57
N TRP A 960 -29.06 3.52 -10.22
CA TRP A 960 -30.22 4.13 -10.88
C TRP A 960 -30.19 5.66 -10.98
N LYS A 961 -29.76 6.34 -9.90
CA LYS A 961 -29.63 7.80 -9.90
C LYS A 961 -28.65 8.32 -10.95
N LYS A 962 -27.56 7.59 -11.22
CA LYS A 962 -26.60 7.94 -12.29
C LYS A 962 -27.19 7.62 -13.65
N PHE A 963 -27.83 6.46 -13.81
CA PHE A 963 -28.53 6.11 -15.05
C PHE A 963 -29.55 7.20 -15.44
N MET A 964 -30.34 7.67 -14.47
CA MET A 964 -31.33 8.75 -14.62
C MET A 964 -30.75 10.17 -14.70
N SER A 965 -29.43 10.33 -14.80
CA SER A 965 -28.82 11.64 -15.05
C SER A 965 -28.43 11.84 -16.53
N SER A 966 -28.34 10.76 -17.31
CA SER A 966 -28.15 10.81 -18.77
C SER A 966 -29.48 11.05 -19.50
N GLY A 967 -29.47 11.95 -20.50
CA GLY A 967 -30.63 12.17 -21.36
C GLY A 967 -30.87 10.99 -22.32
N GLU A 968 -29.79 10.43 -22.88
CA GLU A 968 -29.86 9.33 -23.84
C GLU A 968 -30.44 8.05 -23.20
N ASN A 969 -30.04 7.75 -21.96
CA ASN A 969 -30.57 6.61 -21.20
C ASN A 969 -32.07 6.73 -20.96
N LYS A 970 -32.55 7.95 -20.70
CA LYS A 970 -33.97 8.21 -20.50
C LYS A 970 -34.75 8.01 -21.78
N GLU A 971 -34.22 8.47 -22.92
CA GLU A 971 -34.88 8.26 -24.22
C GLU A 971 -34.95 6.78 -24.57
N GLU A 972 -33.88 6.01 -24.36
CA GLU A 972 -33.87 4.56 -24.57
C GLU A 972 -34.83 3.84 -23.60
N LEU A 973 -34.87 4.22 -22.33
CA LEU A 973 -35.85 3.68 -21.38
C LEU A 973 -37.28 3.97 -21.84
N MET A 974 -37.57 5.20 -22.28
CA MET A 974 -38.91 5.54 -22.75
C MET A 974 -39.31 4.71 -23.97
N LYS A 975 -38.38 4.50 -24.94
CA LYS A 975 -38.64 3.62 -26.09
C LYS A 975 -39.00 2.21 -25.65
N LEU A 976 -38.21 1.63 -24.74
CA LEU A 976 -38.50 0.30 -24.20
C LEU A 976 -39.88 0.25 -23.54
N LEU A 977 -40.21 1.21 -22.67
CA LEU A 977 -41.51 1.24 -21.98
C LEU A 977 -42.66 1.27 -23.00
N PHE A 978 -42.57 2.12 -24.03
CA PHE A 978 -43.59 2.20 -25.06
C PHE A 978 -43.75 0.89 -25.84
N ASP A 979 -42.64 0.25 -26.24
CA ASP A 979 -42.69 -1.01 -26.96
C ASP A 979 -43.23 -2.16 -26.09
N ALA A 980 -42.77 -2.22 -24.83
CA ALA A 980 -43.20 -3.20 -23.83
C ALA A 980 -44.70 -3.08 -23.51
N TRP A 981 -45.21 -1.85 -23.37
CA TRP A 981 -46.63 -1.59 -23.11
C TRP A 981 -47.49 -1.84 -24.33
N LYS A 982 -47.04 -1.44 -25.53
CA LYS A 982 -47.78 -1.66 -26.77
C LYS A 982 -47.98 -3.14 -27.09
N LYS A 983 -46.98 -3.99 -26.81
CA LYS A 983 -47.12 -5.45 -26.94
C LYS A 983 -48.19 -5.99 -25.99
N ARG A 984 -48.18 -5.54 -24.74
CA ARG A 984 -49.09 -6.02 -23.68
C ARG A 984 -50.53 -5.53 -23.87
N ILE A 985 -50.72 -4.29 -24.30
CA ILE A 985 -52.05 -3.73 -24.60
C ILE A 985 -52.68 -4.40 -25.83
N ARG A 986 -51.88 -4.91 -26.78
CA ARG A 986 -52.39 -5.63 -27.96
C ARG A 986 -52.68 -7.11 -27.69
N SER A 987 -52.15 -7.68 -26.59
CA SER A 987 -52.39 -9.06 -26.17
C SER A 987 -53.55 -9.19 -25.18
N CYS A 988 -54.07 -8.07 -24.66
CA CYS A 988 -55.35 -7.96 -23.97
C CYS A 988 -56.42 -7.51 -24.97
#